data_AF-A0A251S5U7-F1
#
_entry.id   AF-A0A251S5U7-F1
#
_cell.length_a   1.000
_cell.length_b   1.000
_cell.length_c   1.000
_cell.angle_alpha   90.00
_cell.angle_beta   90.00
_cell.angle_gamma   90.00
#
_symmetry.space_group_name_H-M   'P 1'
#
loop_
_entity.id
_entity.type
_entity.pdbx_description
1 polymer ?
#
loop_
_entity_poly.entity_id
_entity_poly.type
_entity_poly.pdbx_seq_one_letter_code
_entity_poly.pdbx_strand_id
1 'polypeptide(L)'
;MGFIYGSNRFEKTQTGQLGLNNWVIFFNLNFIEALRNPRETATTLDQETILRVLPLQSCSIKFRVKNKPTKTMGAKKGGKEDAVEDMPHVPLKAILLADSFTTKFRPITLECPKVLLPIVNTPMIDYTLAWLESANVEEVFVFCCSHSKQIIDYLDKSKWVNQPNFSVSTIESHNCISAGDALRFIYDKNVINGDFVLISGDTVSNMILTEALQEHKERRQKDSNAVMTMVIKQSKPSQITRQTRLGTDELFMAIDPATKQLLYYDDKSDDQKGTLTLDKAFLAENPSISVHNDKQDCYIDICSPEVLSLFTDNFDYQHLRRHFVKGLLVDDIMGFKIFTHEIHSDYAARIDNFRSYDSISKDIIQRWTYPFVPDVQFSLNNPTNLERHGIYRASEILQSRSAEIGPFTYIGKGSSIGGKTVISNSVIGDGCKIGSNVLIDGCYIWNNVTIEDGCNLKQAILCDGVVMKSGSVLEPGVVLSFNVVVGQEFVVPAYSKVSLLPQPVTQDSDEELEYADNNSGIIHTIDTLENGNSRTEWESSEVGIGGRGFIWSMSEVDHEEEWRHSVAPIPETKLIELTQMVFDNLELNIQDDIVLAVPGEQESGNESDDDNIDDSLQIFEKEIEATFLRAVHEKVKDDHIILEVNSLRLSYNLALEDCASALFYSMMKLALDTTHTSPASLVKNANDVMSRYGKLLKPYLQSVDGEIEVILKFEEMCSESAKEFAAVFVQILHMLYDKDIIQEEAILNWAEEKEGADESDKVFVKQSEKFIQNWFRNMEKRVAKQLLNQ
;
A
#
# COMPACT_ATOMS: atom_id res chain seq x y z
N MET A 1 0.00 -58.82 -12.95
CA MET A 1 -0.82 -60.02 -13.26
C MET A 1 -1.68 -59.70 -14.48
N GLY A 2 -1.76 -60.63 -15.44
CA GLY A 2 -2.16 -60.45 -16.86
C GLY A 2 -3.52 -59.79 -17.13
N PHE A 3 -3.67 -59.03 -18.23
CA PHE A 3 -3.85 -59.46 -19.63
C PHE A 3 -5.16 -60.25 -19.89
N ILE A 4 -6.08 -59.63 -20.63
CA ILE A 4 -6.97 -60.32 -21.57
C ILE A 4 -6.89 -59.61 -22.92
N TYR A 5 -6.53 -60.41 -23.92
CA TYR A 5 -6.40 -60.14 -25.35
C TYR A 5 -7.76 -60.25 -26.07
N GLY A 6 -7.88 -59.63 -27.24
CA GLY A 6 -8.98 -59.92 -28.18
C GLY A 6 -8.92 -59.14 -29.49
N SER A 7 -7.96 -59.49 -30.35
CA SER A 7 -7.78 -58.97 -31.72
C SER A 7 -8.85 -59.47 -32.71
N ASN A 8 -9.11 -58.72 -33.79
CA ASN A 8 -9.13 -59.26 -35.15
C ASN A 8 -9.08 -58.17 -36.26
N ARG A 9 -7.96 -58.18 -37.02
CA ARG A 9 -7.76 -58.19 -38.49
C ARG A 9 -9.00 -58.04 -39.40
N PHE A 10 -9.00 -57.51 -40.62
CA PHE A 10 -8.05 -57.16 -41.72
C PHE A 10 -8.81 -56.08 -42.56
N GLU A 11 -8.21 -55.20 -43.39
CA GLU A 11 -7.75 -55.49 -44.75
C GLU A 11 -7.10 -54.23 -45.37
N LYS A 12 -6.08 -54.44 -46.22
CA LYS A 12 -5.32 -53.40 -46.93
C LYS A 12 -6.03 -52.98 -48.22
N THR A 13 -5.97 -51.69 -48.57
CA THR A 13 -5.84 -51.26 -49.97
C THR A 13 -4.99 -50.00 -50.06
N GLN A 14 -3.95 -50.06 -50.90
CA GLN A 14 -3.06 -48.96 -51.25
C GLN A 14 -3.74 -48.00 -52.23
N THR A 15 -3.47 -46.70 -52.15
CA THR A 15 -2.76 -45.87 -53.16
C THR A 15 -3.01 -44.38 -52.92
N GLY A 16 -1.96 -43.55 -53.08
CA GLY A 16 -2.08 -42.10 -53.26
C GLY A 16 -1.36 -41.23 -52.24
N GLN A 17 -0.09 -40.91 -52.51
CA GLN A 17 0.72 -39.90 -51.81
C GLN A 17 0.15 -38.48 -51.95
N LEU A 18 0.16 -37.70 -50.87
CA LEU A 18 0.66 -36.31 -50.80
C LEU A 18 0.68 -35.79 -49.35
N GLY A 19 1.90 -35.58 -48.82
CA GLY A 19 2.32 -34.57 -47.84
C GLY A 19 1.53 -34.38 -46.53
N LEU A 20 1.97 -35.02 -45.45
CA LEU A 20 1.60 -34.73 -44.06
C LEU A 20 2.39 -33.53 -43.51
N ASN A 21 1.66 -32.53 -43.02
CA ASN A 21 2.05 -31.66 -41.91
C ASN A 21 1.79 -32.38 -40.57
N ASN A 22 2.45 -31.92 -39.50
CA ASN A 22 2.32 -32.26 -38.08
C ASN A 22 3.20 -33.40 -37.54
N TRP A 23 4.26 -33.03 -36.81
CA TRP A 23 4.65 -33.69 -35.55
C TRP A 23 5.14 -32.60 -34.57
N VAL A 24 4.23 -32.16 -33.70
CA VAL A 24 4.50 -31.71 -32.32
C VAL A 24 4.14 -32.90 -31.43
N ILE A 25 4.74 -32.96 -30.24
CA ILE A 25 4.54 -33.95 -29.16
C ILE A 25 5.57 -35.09 -29.19
N PHE A 26 6.70 -34.87 -28.51
CA PHE A 26 7.38 -35.83 -27.61
C PHE A 26 8.66 -35.15 -27.13
N PHE A 27 8.65 -34.50 -25.97
CA PHE A 27 9.80 -34.31 -25.04
C PHE A 27 9.34 -33.43 -23.87
N ASN A 28 8.42 -33.94 -23.05
CA ASN A 28 8.18 -33.36 -21.72
C ASN A 28 7.56 -34.42 -20.80
N LEU A 29 8.42 -35.25 -20.18
CA LEU A 29 8.01 -36.17 -19.11
C LEU A 29 9.17 -36.76 -18.27
N ASN A 30 10.44 -36.42 -18.52
CA ASN A 30 11.58 -36.94 -17.74
C ASN A 30 12.26 -35.91 -16.81
N PHE A 31 11.69 -34.72 -16.63
CA PHE A 31 12.30 -33.68 -15.78
C PHE A 31 11.67 -33.55 -14.38
N ILE A 32 10.52 -34.20 -14.14
CA ILE A 32 9.74 -34.04 -12.90
C ILE A 32 9.97 -35.17 -11.88
N GLU A 33 10.67 -36.26 -12.23
CA GLU A 33 10.92 -37.38 -11.31
C GLU A 33 12.32 -37.38 -10.63
N ALA A 34 13.21 -36.44 -10.97
CA ALA A 34 14.59 -36.41 -10.46
C ALA A 34 14.79 -35.67 -9.11
N LEU A 35 13.72 -35.18 -8.47
CA LEU A 35 13.80 -34.35 -7.25
C LEU A 35 13.39 -35.06 -5.94
N ARG A 36 13.24 -36.39 -5.89
CA ARG A 36 12.63 -37.06 -4.72
C ARG A 36 13.45 -38.08 -3.90
N ASN A 37 14.73 -38.36 -4.15
CA ASN A 37 15.55 -39.11 -3.17
C ASN A 37 17.06 -39.13 -3.50
N PRO A 38 17.97 -38.80 -2.55
CA PRO A 38 19.40 -38.94 -2.74
C PRO A 38 19.92 -40.17 -1.98
N ARG A 39 20.18 -41.29 -2.68
CA ARG A 39 21.17 -42.32 -2.29
C ARG A 39 21.25 -43.42 -3.35
N GLU A 40 22.49 -43.82 -3.61
CA GLU A 40 22.91 -45.05 -4.32
C GLU A 40 22.60 -45.13 -5.82
N THR A 41 23.59 -44.80 -6.66
CA THR A 41 24.40 -45.80 -7.40
C THR A 41 25.34 -45.09 -8.38
N ALA A 42 26.64 -45.25 -8.12
CA ALA A 42 27.68 -45.01 -9.11
C ALA A 42 27.73 -46.22 -10.06
N THR A 43 27.79 -46.02 -11.37
CA THR A 43 28.84 -46.48 -12.30
C THR A 43 28.35 -46.57 -13.75
N THR A 44 29.22 -46.11 -14.65
CA THR A 44 29.35 -46.41 -16.09
C THR A 44 28.21 -45.99 -17.03
N LEU A 45 28.42 -44.89 -17.77
CA LEU A 45 28.48 -44.98 -19.23
C LEU A 45 29.32 -43.84 -19.81
N ASP A 46 30.13 -44.21 -20.79
CA ASP A 46 31.32 -43.55 -21.30
C ASP A 46 31.09 -42.28 -22.13
N GLN A 47 32.21 -41.55 -22.22
CA GLN A 47 32.50 -40.40 -23.06
C GLN A 47 32.21 -40.65 -24.55
N GLU A 48 31.77 -39.58 -25.23
CA GLU A 48 31.72 -39.35 -26.70
C GLU A 48 30.33 -39.08 -27.29
N THR A 49 29.53 -38.20 -26.72
CA THR A 49 28.64 -37.35 -27.52
C THR A 49 28.24 -36.13 -26.68
N ILE A 50 28.87 -34.98 -26.91
CA ILE A 50 28.51 -33.59 -26.54
C ILE A 50 29.85 -32.84 -26.46
N LEU A 51 30.49 -32.65 -27.61
CA LEU A 51 31.61 -31.74 -27.81
C LEU A 51 31.71 -31.50 -29.33
N ARG A 52 30.89 -30.57 -29.84
CA ARG A 52 31.05 -29.94 -31.16
C ARG A 52 30.13 -28.72 -31.30
N VAL A 53 30.47 -27.64 -30.60
CA VAL A 53 30.30 -26.27 -31.13
C VAL A 53 31.51 -25.48 -30.67
N LEU A 54 32.44 -25.23 -31.60
CA LEU A 54 33.56 -24.30 -31.44
C LEU A 54 33.09 -22.87 -31.79
N PRO A 55 33.85 -21.83 -31.39
CA PRO A 55 33.35 -20.49 -31.11
C PRO A 55 33.35 -19.59 -32.35
N LEU A 56 32.39 -18.66 -32.42
CA LEU A 56 32.50 -17.51 -33.31
C LEU A 56 33.14 -16.34 -32.54
N GLN A 57 34.43 -16.13 -32.81
CA GLN A 57 35.12 -14.89 -32.52
C GLN A 57 34.53 -13.73 -33.33
N SER A 58 34.40 -12.59 -32.67
CA SER A 58 34.44 -11.21 -33.20
C SER A 58 34.05 -10.99 -34.67
N CYS A 59 32.85 -10.46 -34.89
CA CYS A 59 32.55 -9.66 -36.09
C CYS A 59 31.72 -8.44 -35.72
N SER A 60 32.33 -7.26 -35.86
CA SER A 60 31.65 -5.98 -35.84
C SER A 60 30.79 -5.85 -37.10
N ILE A 61 29.47 -5.89 -36.95
CA ILE A 61 28.54 -5.70 -38.07
C ILE A 61 27.99 -4.26 -38.01
N LYS A 62 28.53 -3.41 -38.89
CA LYS A 62 27.90 -2.14 -39.30
C LYS A 62 26.74 -2.47 -40.25
N PHE A 63 25.51 -2.16 -39.87
CA PHE A 63 24.39 -2.19 -40.81
C PHE A 63 24.51 -1.04 -41.81
N ARG A 64 24.81 -1.38 -43.07
CA ARG A 64 24.73 -0.49 -44.23
C ARG A 64 23.64 -1.01 -45.15
N VAL A 65 22.46 -0.40 -45.13
CA VAL A 65 21.37 -0.70 -46.07
C VAL A 65 21.81 -0.27 -47.47
N LYS A 66 21.92 -1.23 -48.40
CA LYS A 66 22.14 -0.99 -49.82
C LYS A 66 20.83 -1.28 -50.58
N ASN A 67 20.11 -0.23 -50.97
CA ASN A 67 19.08 -0.32 -51.99
C ASN A 67 19.73 -0.66 -53.34
N LYS A 68 19.32 -1.76 -53.97
CA LYS A 68 19.61 -2.07 -55.38
C LYS A 68 18.49 -1.49 -56.25
N PRO A 69 18.80 -0.79 -57.35
CA PRO A 69 17.77 -0.28 -58.26
C PRO A 69 17.49 -1.32 -59.35
N THR A 70 16.22 -1.65 -59.57
CA THR A 70 15.74 -2.31 -60.78
C THR A 70 14.96 -1.30 -61.61
N LYS A 71 15.36 -1.14 -62.88
CA LYS A 71 14.71 -0.27 -63.88
C LYS A 71 14.04 -1.14 -64.96
N THR A 72 12.99 -0.55 -65.55
CA THR A 72 12.28 -0.85 -66.84
C THR A 72 11.33 -2.05 -66.87
N MET A 73 10.10 -2.00 -67.45
CA MET A 73 9.32 -0.99 -68.17
C MET A 73 7.82 -1.39 -68.22
N GLY A 74 6.91 -0.41 -68.04
CA GLY A 74 5.69 -0.18 -68.85
C GLY A 74 4.43 -1.06 -68.71
N ALA A 75 3.37 -0.52 -68.09
CA ALA A 75 2.04 -0.34 -68.72
C ALA A 75 1.06 0.38 -67.76
N LYS A 76 0.38 1.41 -68.28
CA LYS A 76 -0.55 2.32 -67.59
C LYS A 76 -1.85 1.62 -67.15
N LYS A 77 -2.33 1.95 -65.94
CA LYS A 77 -3.74 2.30 -65.67
C LYS A 77 -3.81 3.14 -64.40
N GLY A 78 -4.46 4.29 -64.49
CA GLY A 78 -4.51 5.29 -63.43
C GLY A 78 -5.51 4.95 -62.33
N GLY A 79 -5.12 5.29 -61.10
CA GLY A 79 -5.95 5.47 -59.92
C GLY A 79 -5.20 6.47 -59.04
N LYS A 80 -5.89 7.50 -58.54
CA LYS A 80 -5.34 8.47 -57.59
C LYS A 80 -4.98 7.72 -56.30
N GLU A 81 -3.71 7.74 -55.91
CA GLU A 81 -3.31 7.42 -54.55
C GLU A 81 -3.07 8.75 -53.83
N ASP A 82 -3.86 8.95 -52.78
CA ASP A 82 -3.79 10.08 -51.88
C ASP A 82 -2.41 10.14 -51.22
N ALA A 83 -1.85 11.34 -51.16
CA ALA A 83 -0.63 11.62 -50.43
C ALA A 83 -0.90 11.37 -48.94
N VAL A 84 -0.26 10.35 -48.38
CA VAL A 84 -0.11 10.23 -46.92
C VAL A 84 0.85 11.35 -46.53
N GLU A 85 0.30 12.42 -45.97
CA GLU A 85 1.08 13.49 -45.35
C GLU A 85 1.97 12.88 -44.25
N ASP A 86 3.28 13.14 -44.32
CA ASP A 86 4.24 12.80 -43.27
C ASP A 86 3.80 13.48 -41.97
N MET A 87 3.16 12.73 -41.08
CA MET A 87 2.84 13.17 -39.73
C MET A 87 4.15 13.55 -39.02
N PRO A 88 4.21 14.69 -38.30
CA PRO A 88 5.41 15.09 -37.58
C PRO A 88 5.78 13.99 -36.57
N HIS A 89 7.04 13.57 -36.59
CA HIS A 89 7.58 12.62 -35.60
C HIS A 89 7.49 13.25 -34.21
N VAL A 90 6.51 12.84 -33.42
CA VAL A 90 6.40 13.27 -32.02
C VAL A 90 7.37 12.42 -31.20
N PRO A 91 8.39 13.02 -30.57
CA PRO A 91 9.35 12.28 -29.76
C PRO A 91 8.64 11.58 -28.62
N LEU A 92 8.98 10.32 -28.37
CA LEU A 92 8.43 9.59 -27.23
C LEU A 92 9.10 10.09 -25.95
N LYS A 93 8.28 10.59 -25.02
CA LYS A 93 8.72 11.14 -23.74
C LYS A 93 8.41 10.14 -22.61
N ALA A 94 9.23 10.16 -21.57
CA ALA A 94 8.96 9.44 -20.33
C ALA A 94 9.14 10.33 -19.10
N ILE A 95 8.27 10.15 -18.11
CA ILE A 95 8.44 10.64 -16.75
C ILE A 95 8.99 9.50 -15.90
N LEU A 96 10.13 9.73 -15.27
CA LEU A 96 10.74 8.82 -14.31
C LEU A 96 10.62 9.44 -12.91
N LEU A 97 9.81 8.83 -12.04
CA LEU A 97 9.71 9.23 -10.64
C LEU A 97 10.91 8.64 -9.87
N ALA A 98 11.87 9.49 -9.52
CA ALA A 98 13.09 9.06 -8.83
C ALA A 98 12.90 8.92 -7.31
N ASP A 99 11.80 9.45 -6.79
CA ASP A 99 11.40 9.30 -5.40
C ASP A 99 10.23 8.32 -5.33
N SER A 100 10.31 7.34 -4.43
CA SER A 100 9.27 6.32 -4.28
C SER A 100 8.15 6.75 -3.36
N PHE A 101 8.34 7.82 -2.57
CA PHE A 101 7.41 8.27 -1.52
C PHE A 101 6.97 7.11 -0.59
N THR A 102 7.89 6.17 -0.33
CA THR A 102 7.68 5.05 0.61
C THR A 102 8.75 4.99 1.68
N THR A 103 8.35 4.59 2.90
CA THR A 103 9.23 4.45 4.08
C THR A 103 9.77 3.04 4.26
N LYS A 104 9.37 2.08 3.42
CA LYS A 104 9.70 0.63 3.53
C LYS A 104 11.20 0.33 3.58
N PHE A 105 12.05 1.18 2.99
CA PHE A 105 13.50 1.03 2.99
C PHE A 105 14.22 1.83 4.10
N ARG A 106 13.50 2.46 5.04
CA ARG A 106 14.13 3.03 6.23
C ARG A 106 14.78 1.91 7.06
N PRO A 107 16.00 2.11 7.60
CA PRO A 107 16.72 3.38 7.75
C PRO A 107 17.60 3.82 6.56
N ILE A 108 17.78 2.98 5.54
CA ILE A 108 18.73 3.23 4.44
C ILE A 108 18.39 4.50 3.67
N THR A 109 17.10 4.73 3.40
CA THR A 109 16.63 5.86 2.59
C THR A 109 16.79 7.22 3.25
N LEU A 110 17.18 7.27 4.53
CA LEU A 110 17.47 8.53 5.23
C LEU A 110 18.77 9.19 4.74
N GLU A 111 19.74 8.41 4.28
CA GLU A 111 21.06 8.92 3.85
C GLU A 111 21.22 8.95 2.31
N CYS A 112 20.60 7.98 1.62
CA CYS A 112 20.73 7.78 0.19
C CYS A 112 19.35 7.52 -0.44
N PRO A 113 18.98 8.19 -1.54
CA PRO A 113 17.69 7.96 -2.18
C PRO A 113 17.59 6.53 -2.75
N LYS A 114 16.38 5.95 -2.70
CA LYS A 114 16.12 4.54 -3.07
C LYS A 114 16.65 4.17 -4.45
N VAL A 115 16.49 5.04 -5.44
CA VAL A 115 16.88 4.77 -6.83
C VAL A 115 18.40 4.70 -7.05
N LEU A 116 19.18 5.23 -6.11
CA LEU A 116 20.65 5.13 -6.15
C LEU A 116 21.19 3.91 -5.41
N LEU A 117 20.33 3.17 -4.70
CA LEU A 117 20.76 1.96 -4.01
C LEU A 117 21.23 0.91 -5.03
N PRO A 118 22.36 0.23 -4.79
CA PRO A 118 22.94 -0.68 -5.76
C PRO A 118 22.20 -2.02 -5.77
N ILE A 119 21.69 -2.46 -6.92
CA ILE A 119 21.24 -3.83 -7.16
C ILE A 119 22.25 -4.55 -8.06
N VAL A 120 22.81 -5.66 -7.58
CA VAL A 120 23.95 -6.36 -8.23
C VAL A 120 25.06 -5.37 -8.63
N ASN A 121 25.45 -4.52 -7.67
CA ASN A 121 26.50 -3.50 -7.77
C ASN A 121 26.24 -2.37 -8.78
N THR A 122 25.01 -2.25 -9.31
CA THR A 122 24.61 -1.18 -10.24
C THR A 122 23.41 -0.42 -9.65
N PRO A 123 23.39 0.92 -9.63
CA PRO A 123 22.23 1.67 -9.11
C PRO A 123 20.92 1.33 -9.84
N MET A 124 19.78 1.30 -9.13
CA MET A 124 18.49 0.92 -9.70
C MET A 124 18.09 1.78 -10.91
N ILE A 125 18.34 3.10 -10.84
CA ILE A 125 18.01 4.05 -11.91
C ILE A 125 18.66 3.69 -13.26
N ASP A 126 19.86 3.10 -13.24
CA ASP A 126 20.57 2.72 -14.46
C ASP A 126 19.87 1.58 -15.20
N TYR A 127 19.23 0.65 -14.48
CA TYR A 127 18.42 -0.41 -15.11
C TYR A 127 17.22 0.17 -15.83
N THR A 128 16.52 1.10 -15.18
CA THR A 128 15.34 1.77 -15.75
C THR A 128 15.73 2.62 -16.97
N LEU A 129 16.79 3.42 -16.87
CA LEU A 129 17.27 4.25 -17.99
C LEU A 129 17.78 3.41 -19.16
N ALA A 130 18.49 2.30 -18.90
CA ALA A 130 18.93 1.40 -19.95
C ALA A 130 17.77 0.70 -20.68
N TRP A 131 16.72 0.36 -19.94
CA TRP A 131 15.51 -0.15 -20.55
C TRP A 131 14.80 0.92 -21.40
N LEU A 132 14.64 2.15 -20.91
CA LEU A 132 14.04 3.26 -21.67
C LEU A 132 14.82 3.58 -22.95
N GLU A 133 16.16 3.55 -22.90
CA GLU A 133 17.03 3.68 -24.08
C GLU A 133 16.75 2.56 -25.10
N SER A 134 16.65 1.31 -24.63
CA SER A 134 16.34 0.16 -25.49
C SER A 134 14.92 0.17 -26.05
N ALA A 135 13.99 0.84 -25.36
CA ALA A 135 12.60 0.98 -25.71
C ALA A 135 12.34 2.14 -26.70
N ASN A 136 13.40 2.79 -27.21
CA ASN A 136 13.34 3.91 -28.15
C ASN A 136 12.62 5.16 -27.59
N VAL A 137 12.73 5.40 -26.28
CA VAL A 137 12.36 6.69 -25.69
C VAL A 137 13.43 7.72 -26.06
N GLU A 138 13.05 8.95 -26.38
CA GLU A 138 13.99 9.99 -26.82
C GLU A 138 14.30 10.99 -25.70
N GLU A 139 13.30 11.35 -24.89
CA GLU A 139 13.44 12.30 -23.79
C GLU A 139 12.90 11.72 -22.48
N VAL A 140 13.70 11.78 -21.41
CA VAL A 140 13.32 11.33 -20.06
C VAL A 140 13.40 12.49 -19.08
N PHE A 141 12.32 12.70 -18.32
CA PHE A 141 12.21 13.67 -17.26
C PHE A 141 12.28 12.96 -15.90
N VAL A 142 13.42 13.07 -15.23
CA VAL A 142 13.67 12.48 -13.92
C VAL A 142 13.20 13.46 -12.86
N PHE A 143 12.09 13.13 -12.19
CA PHE A 143 11.57 13.93 -11.08
C PHE A 143 12.24 13.54 -9.77
N CYS A 144 12.81 14.51 -9.05
CA CYS A 144 13.50 14.29 -7.78
C CYS A 144 13.07 15.31 -6.71
N CYS A 145 12.84 14.82 -5.49
CA CYS A 145 12.51 15.63 -4.32
C CYS A 145 13.54 15.41 -3.21
N SER A 146 13.52 14.24 -2.56
CA SER A 146 14.48 13.87 -1.52
C SER A 146 15.86 13.65 -2.11
N HIS A 147 16.90 14.21 -1.46
CA HIS A 147 18.29 14.07 -1.86
C HIS A 147 18.57 14.38 -3.36
N SER A 148 17.79 15.30 -3.95
CA SER A 148 17.87 15.70 -5.37
C SER A 148 19.29 15.94 -5.85
N LYS A 149 20.11 16.64 -5.06
CA LYS A 149 21.52 16.93 -5.36
C LYS A 149 22.35 15.67 -5.62
N GLN A 150 22.15 14.60 -4.84
CA GLN A 150 22.87 13.35 -5.05
C GLN A 150 22.49 12.69 -6.38
N ILE A 151 21.20 12.75 -6.75
CA ILE A 151 20.68 12.20 -8.00
C ILE A 151 21.24 13.00 -9.19
N ILE A 152 21.19 14.33 -9.12
CA ILE A 152 21.72 15.22 -10.16
C ILE A 152 23.24 15.00 -10.32
N ASP A 153 24.00 15.00 -9.22
CA ASP A 153 25.45 14.76 -9.24
C ASP A 153 25.81 13.39 -9.82
N TYR A 154 24.98 12.37 -9.56
CA TYR A 154 25.16 11.04 -10.13
C TYR A 154 24.90 11.03 -11.63
N LEU A 155 23.76 11.61 -12.07
CA LEU A 155 23.38 11.68 -13.47
C LEU A 155 24.37 12.51 -14.29
N ASP A 156 24.89 13.62 -13.75
CA ASP A 156 25.90 14.46 -14.41
C ASP A 156 27.22 13.72 -14.68
N LYS A 157 27.60 12.81 -13.77
CA LYS A 157 28.78 11.93 -13.93
C LYS A 157 28.49 10.72 -14.80
N SER A 158 27.21 10.43 -15.04
CA SER A 158 26.79 9.21 -15.73
C SER A 158 27.02 9.30 -17.24
N LYS A 159 26.85 8.16 -17.92
CA LYS A 159 26.92 8.11 -19.39
C LYS A 159 25.70 8.75 -20.07
N TRP A 160 24.62 8.99 -19.32
CA TRP A 160 23.31 9.35 -19.85
C TRP A 160 23.24 10.79 -20.39
N VAL A 161 24.12 11.68 -19.94
CA VAL A 161 24.16 13.09 -20.40
C VAL A 161 24.67 13.24 -21.83
N ASN A 162 25.53 12.32 -22.30
CA ASN A 162 26.26 12.48 -23.57
C ASN A 162 25.72 11.60 -24.71
N GLN A 163 24.49 11.08 -24.58
CA GLN A 163 23.89 10.19 -25.57
C GLN A 163 23.23 10.99 -26.71
N PRO A 164 23.45 10.64 -27.99
CA PRO A 164 23.00 11.47 -29.12
C PRO A 164 21.49 11.38 -29.40
N ASN A 165 20.83 10.29 -29.02
CA ASN A 165 19.41 10.02 -29.32
C ASN A 165 18.57 9.80 -28.03
N PHE A 166 19.14 10.10 -26.86
CA PHE A 166 18.50 9.87 -25.58
C PHE A 166 18.92 10.99 -24.62
N SER A 167 18.00 11.90 -24.31
CA SER A 167 18.28 13.01 -23.39
C SER A 167 17.60 12.78 -22.05
N VAL A 168 18.39 12.86 -20.98
CA VAL A 168 17.89 12.80 -19.60
C VAL A 168 17.96 14.20 -19.00
N SER A 169 16.83 14.68 -18.50
CA SER A 169 16.73 15.98 -17.82
C SER A 169 16.10 15.80 -16.44
N THR A 170 16.59 16.56 -15.46
CA THR A 170 16.12 16.48 -14.08
C THR A 170 15.15 17.61 -13.77
N ILE A 171 14.09 17.29 -13.03
CA ILE A 171 13.11 18.23 -12.50
C ILE A 171 13.19 18.13 -10.97
N GLU A 172 13.67 19.19 -10.34
CA GLU A 172 13.82 19.30 -8.89
C GLU A 172 12.64 20.08 -8.29
N SER A 173 12.05 19.54 -7.22
CA SER A 173 11.07 20.24 -6.38
C SER A 173 11.19 19.77 -4.95
N HIS A 174 11.31 20.70 -3.99
CA HIS A 174 11.40 20.37 -2.55
C HIS A 174 10.06 20.40 -1.81
N ASN A 175 8.98 20.81 -2.49
CA ASN A 175 7.66 20.97 -1.86
C ASN A 175 6.73 19.79 -2.17
N CYS A 176 7.18 18.81 -2.95
CA CYS A 176 6.35 17.68 -3.36
C CYS A 176 6.46 16.55 -2.35
N ILE A 177 5.31 16.18 -1.78
CA ILE A 177 5.20 15.17 -0.72
C ILE A 177 4.73 13.84 -1.32
N SER A 178 4.05 13.88 -2.47
CA SER A 178 3.47 12.72 -3.14
C SER A 178 3.80 12.63 -4.63
N ALA A 179 3.47 11.48 -5.23
CA ALA A 179 3.52 11.28 -6.67
C ALA A 179 2.51 12.18 -7.41
N GLY A 180 1.33 12.43 -6.83
CA GLY A 180 0.34 13.35 -7.38
C GLY A 180 0.86 14.78 -7.48
N ASP A 181 1.53 15.28 -6.43
CA ASP A 181 2.16 16.59 -6.43
C ASP A 181 3.26 16.72 -7.48
N ALA A 182 4.05 15.64 -7.65
CA ALA A 182 5.08 15.59 -8.69
C ALA A 182 4.47 15.73 -10.09
N LEU A 183 3.37 15.03 -10.38
CA LEU A 183 2.69 15.09 -11.67
C LEU A 183 2.04 16.45 -11.92
N ARG A 184 1.43 17.08 -10.90
CA ARG A 184 0.92 18.47 -10.97
C ARG A 184 2.03 19.46 -11.32
N PHE A 185 3.17 19.34 -10.63
CA PHE A 185 4.31 20.21 -10.88
C PHE A 185 4.88 20.03 -12.30
N ILE A 186 4.92 18.79 -12.80
CA ILE A 186 5.34 18.51 -14.18
C ILE A 186 4.34 19.10 -15.19
N TYR A 187 3.04 19.05 -14.90
CA TYR A 187 2.00 19.66 -15.73
C TYR A 187 2.20 21.17 -15.86
N ASP A 188 2.46 21.87 -14.76
CA ASP A 188 2.71 23.32 -14.74
C ASP A 188 3.90 23.73 -15.62
N LYS A 189 4.91 22.85 -15.73
CA LYS A 189 6.08 23.08 -16.59
C LYS A 189 5.78 22.92 -18.09
N ASN A 190 4.62 22.35 -18.47
CA ASN A 190 4.18 22.14 -19.85
C ASN A 190 5.23 21.42 -20.73
N VAL A 191 5.89 20.42 -20.15
CA VAL A 191 6.99 19.69 -20.78
C VAL A 191 6.49 18.56 -21.69
N ILE A 192 5.25 18.11 -21.49
CA ILE A 192 4.66 16.93 -22.15
C ILE A 192 3.51 17.38 -23.04
N ASN A 193 3.54 16.95 -24.31
CA ASN A 193 2.63 17.43 -25.35
C ASN A 193 1.96 16.27 -26.11
N GLY A 194 2.06 15.03 -25.61
CA GLY A 194 1.52 13.82 -26.21
C GLY A 194 1.60 12.63 -25.26
N ASP A 195 1.27 11.44 -25.75
CA ASP A 195 1.35 10.21 -24.96
C ASP A 195 2.78 10.00 -24.43
N PHE A 196 2.90 9.64 -23.15
CA PHE A 196 4.16 9.49 -22.46
C PHE A 196 4.17 8.22 -21.61
N VAL A 197 5.37 7.74 -21.27
CA VAL A 197 5.55 6.62 -20.34
C VAL A 197 5.74 7.17 -18.94
N LEU A 198 4.93 6.73 -17.98
CA LEU A 198 5.12 6.97 -16.56
C LEU A 198 5.75 5.73 -15.93
N ILE A 199 6.92 5.89 -15.32
CA ILE A 199 7.65 4.81 -14.67
C ILE A 199 8.32 5.27 -13.38
N SER A 200 8.46 4.35 -12.43
CA SER A 200 9.23 4.56 -11.20
C SER A 200 10.71 4.17 -11.40
N GLY A 201 11.63 4.91 -10.81
CA GLY A 201 13.08 4.69 -10.95
C GLY A 201 13.64 3.42 -10.27
N ASP A 202 12.77 2.63 -9.64
CA ASP A 202 13.05 1.36 -8.96
C ASP A 202 12.52 0.14 -9.73
N THR A 203 12.20 0.31 -11.03
CA THR A 203 11.67 -0.74 -11.90
C THR A 203 12.74 -1.33 -12.82
N VAL A 204 12.83 -2.66 -12.87
CA VAL A 204 13.68 -3.43 -13.77
C VAL A 204 12.81 -4.14 -14.81
N SER A 205 13.06 -3.90 -16.10
CA SER A 205 12.34 -4.55 -17.17
C SER A 205 13.20 -4.82 -18.41
N ASN A 206 12.81 -5.83 -19.19
CA ASN A 206 13.30 -6.08 -20.55
C ASN A 206 12.15 -6.20 -21.56
N MET A 207 10.96 -5.71 -21.22
CA MET A 207 9.79 -5.84 -22.09
C MET A 207 9.89 -4.97 -23.34
N ILE A 208 9.20 -5.38 -24.40
CA ILE A 208 9.11 -4.63 -25.64
C ILE A 208 7.99 -3.58 -25.53
N LEU A 209 8.36 -2.31 -25.31
CA LEU A 209 7.40 -1.21 -25.12
C LEU A 209 6.55 -0.92 -26.38
N THR A 210 7.09 -1.18 -27.58
CA THR A 210 6.46 -0.77 -28.84
C THR A 210 5.08 -1.39 -29.06
N GLU A 211 4.88 -2.63 -28.60
CA GLU A 211 3.59 -3.33 -28.73
C GLU A 211 2.52 -2.67 -27.87
N ALA A 212 2.82 -2.45 -26.58
CA ALA A 212 1.93 -1.79 -25.64
C ALA A 212 1.58 -0.36 -26.08
N LEU A 213 2.54 0.37 -26.63
CA LEU A 213 2.35 1.74 -27.13
C LEU A 213 1.50 1.80 -28.39
N GLN A 214 1.68 0.85 -29.31
CA GLN A 214 0.83 0.75 -30.50
C GLN A 214 -0.62 0.39 -30.11
N GLU A 215 -0.81 -0.56 -29.20
CA GLU A 215 -2.14 -0.88 -28.66
C GLU A 215 -2.81 0.34 -28.01
N HIS A 216 -2.06 1.12 -27.22
CA HIS A 216 -2.57 2.34 -26.59
C HIS A 216 -3.02 3.37 -27.64
N LYS A 217 -2.17 3.65 -28.64
CA LYS A 217 -2.49 4.60 -29.72
C LYS A 217 -3.70 4.16 -30.54
N GLU A 218 -3.82 2.88 -30.87
CA GLU A 218 -4.97 2.34 -31.60
C GLU A 218 -6.27 2.43 -30.80
N ARG A 219 -6.22 2.21 -29.48
CA ARG A 219 -7.38 2.38 -28.59
C ARG A 219 -7.77 3.85 -28.52
N ARG A 220 -6.80 4.74 -28.31
CA ARG A 220 -7.03 6.19 -28.23
C ARG A 220 -7.61 6.78 -29.52
N GLN A 221 -7.23 6.25 -30.68
CA GLN A 221 -7.82 6.64 -31.96
C GLN A 221 -9.30 6.24 -32.09
N LYS A 222 -9.72 5.16 -31.43
CA LYS A 222 -11.11 4.69 -31.43
C LYS A 222 -11.95 5.36 -30.34
N ASP A 223 -11.35 5.55 -29.17
CA ASP A 223 -11.97 6.12 -27.98
C ASP A 223 -11.01 7.13 -27.36
N SER A 224 -11.36 8.42 -27.41
CA SER A 224 -10.57 9.49 -26.80
C SER A 224 -10.47 9.37 -25.28
N ASN A 225 -11.37 8.61 -24.65
CA ASN A 225 -11.42 8.45 -23.21
C ASN A 225 -10.44 7.37 -22.70
N ALA A 226 -9.70 6.69 -23.59
CA ALA A 226 -8.65 5.75 -23.22
C ALA A 226 -7.40 6.49 -22.71
N VAL A 227 -7.37 6.80 -21.40
CA VAL A 227 -6.35 7.70 -20.84
C VAL A 227 -5.08 7.00 -20.36
N MET A 228 -5.18 5.73 -19.97
CA MET A 228 -4.04 5.01 -19.38
C MET A 228 -4.03 3.55 -19.80
N THR A 229 -2.84 2.99 -20.02
CA THR A 229 -2.62 1.57 -20.23
C THR A 229 -1.56 1.06 -19.24
N MET A 230 -1.99 0.21 -18.31
CA MET A 230 -1.16 -0.40 -17.27
C MET A 230 -0.54 -1.69 -17.77
N VAL A 231 0.77 -1.86 -17.58
CA VAL A 231 1.44 -3.13 -17.86
C VAL A 231 1.32 -4.05 -16.65
N ILE A 232 0.82 -5.26 -16.90
CA ILE A 232 0.67 -6.31 -15.89
C ILE A 232 1.41 -7.57 -16.32
N LYS A 233 1.90 -8.34 -15.35
CA LYS A 233 2.58 -9.62 -15.57
C LYS A 233 1.83 -10.75 -14.91
N GLN A 234 1.74 -11.90 -15.57
CA GLN A 234 1.21 -13.08 -14.91
C GLN A 234 2.19 -13.61 -13.85
N SER A 235 1.73 -13.69 -12.60
CA SER A 235 2.48 -14.24 -11.48
C SER A 235 1.51 -14.92 -10.53
N LYS A 236 1.67 -16.23 -10.31
CA LYS A 236 0.83 -16.97 -9.38
C LYS A 236 1.24 -16.65 -7.93
N PRO A 237 0.33 -16.14 -7.08
CA PRO A 237 0.62 -15.96 -5.66
C PRO A 237 0.78 -17.31 -4.97
N SER A 238 1.49 -17.30 -3.85
CA SER A 238 1.62 -18.50 -3.00
C SER A 238 0.32 -18.74 -2.26
N GLN A 239 -0.22 -19.97 -2.34
CA GLN A 239 -1.45 -20.34 -1.64
C GLN A 239 -1.33 -20.25 -0.10
N ILE A 240 -0.10 -20.33 0.43
CA ILE A 240 0.16 -20.33 1.88
C ILE A 240 0.32 -18.90 2.39
N THR A 241 1.11 -18.10 1.68
CA THR A 241 1.54 -16.78 2.18
C THR A 241 0.71 -15.66 1.58
N ARG A 242 -0.16 -15.96 0.61
CA ARG A 242 -1.01 -15.02 -0.13
C ARG A 242 -0.27 -13.96 -0.95
N GLN A 243 1.03 -13.77 -0.69
CA GLN A 243 1.91 -12.85 -1.41
C GLN A 243 2.40 -13.38 -2.75
N THR A 244 2.72 -12.44 -3.63
CA THR A 244 3.49 -12.72 -4.85
C THR A 244 4.92 -13.14 -4.51
N ARG A 245 5.65 -13.70 -5.49
CA ARG A 245 7.08 -14.02 -5.32
C ARG A 245 7.90 -12.82 -4.85
N LEU A 246 7.49 -11.61 -5.22
CA LEU A 246 8.18 -10.36 -4.86
C LEU A 246 7.83 -9.87 -3.44
N GLY A 247 6.94 -10.56 -2.72
CA GLY A 247 6.54 -10.16 -1.37
C GLY A 247 5.62 -8.94 -1.34
N THR A 248 4.94 -8.63 -2.44
CA THR A 248 3.84 -7.65 -2.46
C THR A 248 2.56 -8.30 -1.91
N ASP A 249 1.67 -7.46 -1.38
CA ASP A 249 0.38 -7.89 -0.83
C ASP A 249 -0.57 -8.41 -1.91
N GLU A 250 -1.72 -8.92 -1.47
CA GLU A 250 -2.74 -9.49 -2.36
C GLU A 250 -3.33 -8.42 -3.26
N LEU A 251 -3.23 -8.65 -4.57
CA LEU A 251 -3.70 -7.73 -5.59
C LEU A 251 -4.87 -8.36 -6.33
N PHE A 252 -6.03 -7.72 -6.24
CA PHE A 252 -7.23 -8.13 -6.97
C PHE A 252 -7.50 -7.18 -8.14
N MET A 253 -7.59 -7.76 -9.34
CA MET A 253 -7.94 -7.03 -10.55
C MET A 253 -9.16 -7.67 -11.21
N ALA A 254 -10.18 -6.88 -11.54
CA ALA A 254 -11.24 -7.32 -12.46
C ALA A 254 -11.02 -6.69 -13.82
N ILE A 255 -10.93 -7.51 -14.86
CA ILE A 255 -10.62 -7.10 -16.23
C ILE A 255 -11.73 -7.61 -17.14
N ASP A 256 -12.13 -6.84 -18.15
CA ASP A 256 -12.97 -7.36 -19.22
C ASP A 256 -12.12 -8.18 -20.20
N PRO A 257 -12.38 -9.48 -20.39
CA PRO A 257 -11.59 -10.34 -21.27
C PRO A 257 -11.63 -9.91 -22.75
N ALA A 258 -12.67 -9.19 -23.20
CA ALA A 258 -12.79 -8.77 -24.59
C ALA A 258 -12.04 -7.48 -24.88
N THR A 259 -12.23 -6.45 -24.06
CA THR A 259 -11.62 -5.12 -24.27
C THR A 259 -10.28 -4.94 -23.58
N LYS A 260 -9.94 -5.82 -22.62
CA LYS A 260 -8.82 -5.66 -21.67
C LYS A 260 -8.94 -4.39 -20.80
N GLN A 261 -10.14 -3.84 -20.65
CA GLN A 261 -10.40 -2.72 -19.76
C GLN A 261 -10.27 -3.17 -18.29
N LEU A 262 -9.60 -2.36 -17.48
CA LEU A 262 -9.58 -2.52 -16.04
C LEU A 262 -10.89 -1.99 -15.47
N LEU A 263 -11.60 -2.82 -14.71
CA LEU A 263 -12.90 -2.49 -14.13
C LEU A 263 -12.81 -2.32 -12.61
N TYR A 264 -11.96 -3.12 -11.97
CA TYR A 264 -11.75 -3.06 -10.52
C TYR A 264 -10.27 -3.26 -10.22
N TYR A 265 -9.78 -2.52 -9.23
CA TYR A 265 -8.41 -2.61 -8.73
C TYR A 265 -8.45 -2.43 -7.22
N ASP A 266 -7.95 -3.40 -6.48
CA ASP A 266 -7.75 -3.28 -5.04
C ASP A 266 -6.47 -3.97 -4.60
N ASP A 267 -5.68 -3.23 -3.81
CA ASP A 267 -4.37 -3.62 -3.26
C ASP A 267 -4.48 -3.89 -1.75
N LYS A 268 -5.71 -3.99 -1.22
CA LYS A 268 -5.99 -4.05 0.20
C LYS A 268 -5.70 -5.42 0.81
N SER A 269 -4.73 -5.39 1.71
CA SER A 269 -4.57 -6.20 2.92
C SER A 269 -5.50 -5.75 4.05
N ASP A 270 -6.82 -5.93 3.92
CA ASP A 270 -7.65 -6.02 5.13
C ASP A 270 -7.52 -7.47 5.65
N ASP A 271 -6.42 -7.71 6.37
CA ASP A 271 -5.92 -9.01 6.83
C ASP A 271 -6.93 -9.80 7.68
N GLN A 272 -8.04 -9.19 8.08
CA GLN A 272 -9.02 -9.80 8.97
C GLN A 272 -10.02 -10.73 8.28
N LYS A 273 -10.28 -10.62 6.97
CA LYS A 273 -11.37 -11.43 6.35
C LYS A 273 -11.10 -12.03 4.97
N GLY A 274 -10.14 -11.56 4.16
CA GLY A 274 -9.87 -12.15 2.84
C GLY A 274 -11.10 -12.21 1.91
N THR A 275 -12.08 -11.34 2.14
CA THR A 275 -13.33 -11.27 1.40
C THR A 275 -13.29 -10.10 0.42
N LEU A 276 -13.53 -10.37 -0.86
CA LEU A 276 -13.74 -9.34 -1.89
C LEU A 276 -15.23 -8.98 -1.96
N THR A 277 -15.55 -7.71 -1.72
CA THR A 277 -16.91 -7.18 -1.88
C THR A 277 -17.06 -6.47 -3.22
N LEU A 278 -17.92 -6.99 -4.09
CA LEU A 278 -18.27 -6.35 -5.36
C LEU A 278 -19.72 -5.88 -5.33
N ASP A 279 -19.96 -4.64 -5.75
CA ASP A 279 -21.31 -4.08 -5.78
C ASP A 279 -22.19 -4.74 -6.84
N LYS A 280 -23.49 -4.87 -6.54
CA LYS A 280 -24.46 -5.44 -7.48
C LYS A 280 -24.61 -4.58 -8.74
N ALA A 281 -24.47 -3.26 -8.62
CA ALA A 281 -24.52 -2.33 -9.75
C ALA A 281 -23.36 -2.58 -10.73
N PHE A 282 -22.16 -2.78 -10.21
CA PHE A 282 -20.95 -3.09 -10.99
C PHE A 282 -21.14 -4.36 -11.86
N LEU A 283 -21.79 -5.39 -11.33
CA LEU A 283 -22.10 -6.61 -12.08
C LEU A 283 -23.21 -6.42 -13.14
N ALA A 284 -24.11 -5.46 -12.93
CA ALA A 284 -25.17 -5.17 -13.89
C ALA A 284 -24.65 -4.41 -15.12
N GLU A 285 -23.66 -3.54 -14.93
CA GLU A 285 -23.06 -2.72 -15.99
C GLU A 285 -22.06 -3.51 -16.85
N ASN A 286 -21.40 -4.50 -16.26
CA ASN A 286 -20.32 -5.24 -16.90
C ASN A 286 -20.72 -6.70 -17.17
N PRO A 287 -21.11 -7.07 -18.42
CA PRO A 287 -21.61 -8.41 -18.73
C PRO A 287 -20.52 -9.49 -18.77
N SER A 288 -19.25 -9.11 -18.95
CA SER A 288 -18.10 -10.02 -18.95
C SER A 288 -17.01 -9.51 -18.03
N ILE A 289 -16.73 -10.26 -16.96
CA ILE A 289 -15.74 -9.90 -15.95
C ILE A 289 -14.88 -11.12 -15.66
N SER A 290 -13.56 -10.96 -15.73
CA SER A 290 -12.59 -11.93 -15.22
C SER A 290 -11.85 -11.34 -14.02
N VAL A 291 -12.04 -11.97 -12.86
CA VAL A 291 -11.36 -11.59 -11.61
C VAL A 291 -10.05 -12.36 -11.51
N HIS A 292 -8.98 -11.62 -11.23
CA HIS A 292 -7.61 -12.12 -11.19
C HIS A 292 -6.94 -11.78 -9.85
N ASN A 293 -6.30 -12.79 -9.26
CA ASN A 293 -5.27 -12.66 -8.21
C ASN A 293 -3.91 -13.19 -8.73
N ASP A 294 -3.84 -13.64 -9.99
CA ASP A 294 -2.61 -14.17 -10.61
C ASP A 294 -1.86 -13.12 -11.44
N LYS A 295 -2.15 -11.83 -11.23
CA LYS A 295 -1.55 -10.72 -11.96
C LYS A 295 -0.75 -9.86 -11.00
N GLN A 296 0.41 -9.45 -11.47
CA GLN A 296 1.33 -8.57 -10.76
C GLN A 296 1.40 -7.23 -11.51
N ASP A 297 1.29 -6.13 -10.78
CA ASP A 297 1.53 -4.80 -11.32
C ASP A 297 3.03 -4.54 -11.52
N CYS A 298 3.39 -4.01 -12.68
CA CYS A 298 4.77 -3.69 -13.03
C CYS A 298 5.13 -2.22 -12.79
N TYR A 299 4.16 -1.35 -12.48
CA TYR A 299 4.36 0.10 -12.34
C TYR A 299 5.01 0.74 -13.58
N ILE A 300 4.57 0.29 -14.75
CA ILE A 300 4.90 0.85 -16.06
C ILE A 300 3.57 1.22 -16.71
N ASP A 301 3.33 2.51 -16.84
CA ASP A 301 2.06 3.01 -17.37
C ASP A 301 2.31 3.85 -18.63
N ILE A 302 1.49 3.62 -19.66
CA ILE A 302 1.45 4.48 -20.83
C ILE A 302 0.27 5.41 -20.63
N CYS A 303 0.57 6.70 -20.52
CA CYS A 303 -0.38 7.72 -20.13
C CYS A 303 -0.57 8.75 -21.24
N SER A 304 -1.81 9.20 -21.33
CA SER A 304 -2.22 10.37 -22.07
C SER A 304 -1.93 11.65 -21.26
N PRO A 305 -1.69 12.82 -21.89
CA PRO A 305 -1.50 14.09 -21.17
C PRO A 305 -2.72 14.49 -20.32
N GLU A 306 -3.91 13.98 -20.63
CA GLU A 306 -5.14 14.13 -19.85
C GLU A 306 -4.97 13.63 -18.40
N VAL A 307 -4.12 12.61 -18.17
CA VAL A 307 -3.80 12.13 -16.82
C VAL A 307 -3.22 13.25 -15.96
N LEU A 308 -2.33 14.08 -16.52
CA LEU A 308 -1.71 15.19 -15.79
C LEU A 308 -2.72 16.28 -15.42
N SER A 309 -3.70 16.53 -16.31
CA SER A 309 -4.83 17.43 -16.03
C SER A 309 -5.69 16.90 -14.88
N LEU A 310 -6.00 15.59 -14.89
CA LEU A 310 -6.81 14.96 -13.85
C LEU A 310 -6.21 15.08 -12.46
N PHE A 311 -4.88 14.98 -12.35
CA PHE A 311 -4.18 15.22 -11.08
C PHE A 311 -4.27 16.68 -10.64
N THR A 312 -4.32 17.63 -11.58
CA THR A 312 -4.43 19.06 -11.29
C THR A 312 -5.86 19.42 -10.86
N ASP A 313 -6.87 18.81 -11.48
CA ASP A 313 -8.28 19.05 -11.14
C ASP A 313 -8.66 18.39 -9.79
N ASN A 314 -8.11 17.20 -9.52
CA ASN A 314 -8.39 16.43 -8.30
C ASN A 314 -7.18 16.43 -7.35
N PHE A 315 -7.17 17.34 -6.38
CA PHE A 315 -6.08 17.47 -5.41
C PHE A 315 -5.96 16.28 -4.44
N ASP A 316 -7.04 15.51 -4.25
CA ASP A 316 -7.07 14.35 -3.33
C ASP A 316 -6.25 13.16 -3.86
N TYR A 317 -5.93 13.14 -5.16
CA TYR A 317 -5.10 12.10 -5.75
C TYR A 317 -3.63 12.30 -5.38
N GLN A 318 -3.19 11.62 -4.33
CA GLN A 318 -1.80 11.63 -3.87
C GLN A 318 -1.01 10.40 -4.37
N HIS A 319 -1.63 9.22 -4.29
CA HIS A 319 -1.04 7.96 -4.75
C HIS A 319 -1.63 7.51 -6.09
N LEU A 320 -0.76 7.00 -6.98
CA LEU A 320 -1.14 6.59 -8.33
C LEU A 320 -2.13 5.41 -8.36
N ARG A 321 -1.94 4.40 -7.51
CA ARG A 321 -2.82 3.21 -7.47
C ARG A 321 -3.98 3.37 -6.50
N ARG A 322 -3.66 3.65 -5.24
CA ARG A 322 -4.66 3.75 -4.15
C ARG A 322 -5.73 4.81 -4.43
N HIS A 323 -5.34 5.99 -4.94
CA HIS A 323 -6.27 7.11 -5.10
C HIS A 323 -6.64 7.30 -6.57
N PHE A 324 -5.66 7.43 -7.47
CA PHE A 324 -5.96 7.76 -8.87
C PHE A 324 -6.62 6.61 -9.64
N VAL A 325 -6.03 5.40 -9.67
CA VAL A 325 -6.66 4.26 -10.36
C VAL A 325 -8.02 3.94 -9.75
N LYS A 326 -8.10 3.79 -8.42
CA LYS A 326 -9.37 3.48 -7.75
C LYS A 326 -10.42 4.57 -7.94
N GLY A 327 -10.02 5.84 -7.82
CA GLY A 327 -10.89 6.99 -8.02
C GLY A 327 -11.41 7.08 -9.45
N LEU A 328 -10.57 6.82 -10.45
CA LEU A 328 -10.98 6.87 -11.86
C LEU A 328 -11.90 5.71 -12.25
N LEU A 329 -11.79 4.56 -11.58
CA LEU A 329 -12.68 3.41 -11.80
C LEU A 329 -14.08 3.61 -11.18
N VAL A 330 -14.19 4.46 -10.15
CA VAL A 330 -15.45 4.81 -9.48
C VAL A 330 -16.07 6.08 -10.09
N ASP A 331 -15.30 6.88 -10.82
CA ASP A 331 -15.78 8.11 -11.43
C ASP A 331 -16.61 7.86 -12.71
N ASP A 332 -17.94 7.96 -12.55
CA ASP A 332 -18.90 7.82 -13.64
C ASP A 332 -19.06 9.12 -14.48
N ILE A 333 -18.50 10.25 -14.05
CA ILE A 333 -18.80 11.56 -14.64
C ILE A 333 -17.97 11.80 -15.90
N MET A 334 -16.65 11.59 -15.83
CA MET A 334 -15.74 11.87 -16.95
C MET A 334 -15.68 10.72 -17.96
N GLY A 335 -16.02 9.49 -17.53
CA GLY A 335 -16.05 8.30 -18.39
C GLY A 335 -14.69 7.91 -18.97
N PHE A 336 -13.60 8.30 -18.30
CA PHE A 336 -12.24 7.91 -18.66
C PHE A 336 -11.98 6.43 -18.32
N LYS A 337 -11.21 5.76 -19.17
CA LYS A 337 -11.00 4.31 -19.10
C LYS A 337 -9.53 3.96 -18.98
N ILE A 338 -9.26 2.98 -18.13
CA ILE A 338 -7.95 2.36 -17.95
C ILE A 338 -7.95 1.00 -18.63
N PHE A 339 -6.90 0.70 -19.38
CA PHE A 339 -6.71 -0.59 -20.04
C PHE A 339 -5.49 -1.31 -19.49
N THR A 340 -5.44 -2.63 -19.68
CA THR A 340 -4.30 -3.46 -19.28
C THR A 340 -3.58 -4.04 -20.49
N HIS A 341 -2.26 -4.24 -20.34
CA HIS A 341 -1.43 -4.96 -21.30
C HIS A 341 -0.65 -6.06 -20.57
N GLU A 342 -0.89 -7.31 -20.93
CA GLU A 342 -0.32 -8.46 -20.22
C GLU A 342 0.97 -8.98 -20.88
N ILE A 343 2.06 -9.00 -20.10
CA ILE A 343 3.32 -9.63 -20.49
C ILE A 343 3.40 -11.08 -19.99
N HIS A 344 3.85 -11.98 -20.87
CA HIS A 344 3.94 -13.42 -20.59
C HIS A 344 5.38 -13.92 -20.52
N SER A 345 6.21 -13.56 -21.50
CA SER A 345 7.59 -14.03 -21.63
C SER A 345 8.63 -13.03 -21.13
N ASP A 346 8.27 -11.75 -21.11
CA ASP A 346 9.18 -10.69 -20.70
C ASP A 346 9.21 -10.53 -19.18
N TYR A 347 10.26 -9.88 -18.70
CA TYR A 347 10.45 -9.53 -17.32
C TYR A 347 10.11 -8.06 -17.10
N ALA A 348 9.25 -7.78 -16.13
CA ALA A 348 9.06 -6.46 -15.56
C ALA A 348 8.71 -6.64 -14.08
N ALA A 349 9.45 -5.96 -13.21
CA ALA A 349 9.21 -6.00 -11.78
C ALA A 349 9.71 -4.72 -11.12
N ARG A 350 8.96 -4.24 -10.13
CA ARG A 350 9.32 -3.10 -9.29
C ARG A 350 9.90 -3.58 -7.96
N ILE A 351 10.94 -2.90 -7.49
CA ILE A 351 11.52 -3.14 -6.17
C ILE A 351 10.75 -2.30 -5.16
N ASP A 352 9.82 -2.87 -4.40
CA ASP A 352 9.03 -2.14 -3.39
C ASP A 352 9.54 -2.35 -1.95
N ASN A 353 9.96 -3.58 -1.62
CA ASN A 353 10.43 -3.98 -0.30
C ASN A 353 11.73 -4.82 -0.37
N PHE A 354 12.33 -5.16 0.78
CA PHE A 354 13.59 -5.92 0.80
C PHE A 354 13.47 -7.32 0.19
N ARG A 355 12.29 -7.94 0.26
CA ARG A 355 12.01 -9.23 -0.38
C ARG A 355 11.98 -9.15 -1.91
N SER A 356 11.37 -8.11 -2.45
CA SER A 356 11.39 -7.82 -3.89
C SER A 356 12.82 -7.52 -4.36
N TYR A 357 13.60 -6.81 -3.54
CA TYR A 357 15.01 -6.55 -3.79
C TYR A 357 15.83 -7.85 -3.86
N ASP A 358 15.63 -8.79 -2.93
CA ASP A 358 16.26 -10.11 -2.95
C ASP A 358 15.87 -10.92 -4.19
N SER A 359 14.56 -10.97 -4.48
CA SER A 359 14.01 -11.75 -5.60
C SER A 359 14.51 -11.24 -6.95
N ILE A 360 14.49 -9.92 -7.16
CA ILE A 360 14.94 -9.28 -8.40
C ILE A 360 16.46 -9.40 -8.53
N SER A 361 17.23 -9.30 -7.43
CA SER A 361 18.67 -9.52 -7.47
C SER A 361 19.02 -10.94 -7.94
N LYS A 362 18.32 -11.95 -7.42
CA LYS A 362 18.47 -13.34 -7.85
C LYS A 362 18.08 -13.53 -9.32
N ASP A 363 17.00 -12.90 -9.76
CA ASP A 363 16.54 -12.94 -11.16
C ASP A 363 17.56 -12.34 -12.13
N ILE A 364 18.20 -11.22 -11.76
CA ILE A 364 19.28 -10.59 -12.53
C ILE A 364 20.49 -11.54 -12.63
N ILE A 365 20.95 -12.11 -11.51
CA ILE A 365 22.09 -13.04 -11.49
C ILE A 365 21.79 -14.28 -12.35
N GLN A 366 20.56 -14.78 -12.29
CA GLN A 366 20.07 -15.91 -13.09
C GLN A 366 19.75 -15.56 -14.55
N ARG A 367 19.92 -14.29 -14.96
CA ARG A 367 19.73 -13.79 -16.33
C ARG A 367 18.30 -13.76 -16.85
N TRP A 368 17.32 -13.68 -15.97
CA TRP A 368 15.91 -13.49 -16.37
C TRP A 368 15.69 -12.10 -17.02
N THR A 369 16.54 -11.13 -16.69
CA THR A 369 16.48 -9.74 -17.16
C THR A 369 17.33 -9.47 -18.40
N TYR A 370 17.78 -10.49 -19.13
CA TYR A 370 18.62 -10.30 -20.32
C TYR A 370 17.94 -9.35 -21.33
N PRO A 371 18.62 -8.31 -21.86
CA PRO A 371 20.07 -8.10 -21.87
C PRO A 371 20.65 -7.31 -20.67
N PHE A 372 19.84 -6.85 -19.72
CA PHE A 372 20.27 -6.05 -18.55
C PHE A 372 20.81 -6.95 -17.44
N VAL A 373 22.00 -7.47 -17.69
CA VAL A 373 22.72 -8.41 -16.82
C VAL A 373 24.17 -7.92 -16.63
N PRO A 374 24.85 -8.27 -15.51
CA PRO A 374 26.15 -7.67 -15.19
C PRO A 374 27.28 -7.98 -16.18
N ASP A 375 27.16 -9.04 -16.99
CA ASP A 375 28.12 -9.39 -18.03
C ASP A 375 28.01 -8.51 -19.29
N VAL A 376 26.87 -7.86 -19.48
CA VAL A 376 26.64 -6.91 -20.58
C VAL A 376 26.90 -5.50 -20.03
N GLN A 377 27.82 -4.78 -20.67
CA GLN A 377 28.16 -3.43 -20.24
C GLN A 377 27.04 -2.45 -20.65
N PHE A 378 26.05 -2.28 -19.79
CA PHE A 378 24.99 -1.28 -19.94
C PHE A 378 25.09 -0.12 -18.94
N SER A 379 25.97 -0.18 -17.94
CA SER A 379 26.24 0.90 -16.97
C SER A 379 27.73 1.27 -16.99
N LEU A 380 28.14 2.29 -16.23
CA LEU A 380 29.55 2.69 -16.01
C LEU A 380 30.41 1.59 -15.36
N ASN A 381 29.79 0.51 -14.91
CA ASN A 381 30.50 -0.59 -14.28
C ASN A 381 31.44 -1.32 -15.23
N ASN A 382 32.55 -1.78 -14.65
CA ASN A 382 33.61 -2.49 -15.34
C ASN A 382 33.12 -3.85 -15.85
N PRO A 383 33.71 -4.40 -16.94
CA PRO A 383 33.31 -5.69 -17.47
C PRO A 383 33.47 -6.78 -16.41
N THR A 384 32.37 -7.47 -16.12
CA THR A 384 32.38 -8.66 -15.27
C THR A 384 32.35 -9.91 -16.14
N ASN A 385 33.17 -10.90 -15.79
CA ASN A 385 33.20 -12.18 -16.48
C ASN A 385 32.23 -13.14 -15.81
N LEU A 386 31.38 -13.78 -16.62
CA LEU A 386 30.49 -14.84 -16.19
C LEU A 386 31.25 -16.19 -16.18
N GLU A 387 31.33 -16.80 -15.01
CA GLU A 387 31.83 -18.16 -14.80
C GLU A 387 30.66 -19.18 -14.72
N ARG A 388 31.00 -20.48 -14.61
CA ARG A 388 30.01 -21.54 -14.46
C ARG A 388 29.20 -21.36 -13.17
N HIS A 389 27.96 -21.86 -13.17
CA HIS A 389 27.03 -21.79 -12.03
C HIS A 389 26.64 -20.36 -11.61
N GLY A 390 26.62 -19.40 -12.55
CA GLY A 390 26.11 -18.05 -12.33
C GLY A 390 27.02 -17.19 -11.44
N ILE A 391 28.33 -17.46 -11.45
CA ILE A 391 29.31 -16.68 -10.69
C ILE A 391 29.78 -15.51 -11.55
N TYR A 392 29.67 -14.28 -11.04
CA TYR A 392 30.16 -13.09 -11.69
C TYR A 392 31.41 -12.59 -10.99
N ARG A 393 32.48 -12.39 -11.77
CA ARG A 393 33.75 -11.85 -11.26
C ARG A 393 34.15 -10.59 -11.99
N ALA A 394 34.30 -9.50 -11.25
CA ALA A 394 34.97 -8.32 -11.73
C ALA A 394 36.48 -8.54 -11.93
N SER A 395 37.11 -7.62 -12.66
CA SER A 395 38.57 -7.60 -12.80
C SER A 395 39.22 -7.16 -11.48
N GLU A 396 40.46 -7.59 -11.21
CA GLU A 396 41.26 -7.16 -10.04
C GLU A 396 40.79 -7.65 -8.65
N ILE A 397 40.37 -8.92 -8.55
CA ILE A 397 39.99 -9.54 -7.26
C ILE A 397 41.19 -10.25 -6.63
N LEU A 398 41.42 -10.04 -5.32
CA LEU A 398 42.43 -10.74 -4.54
C LEU A 398 41.81 -11.90 -3.76
N GLN A 399 41.82 -13.11 -4.33
CA GLN A 399 41.25 -14.30 -3.70
C GLN A 399 42.35 -15.21 -3.12
N SER A 400 42.19 -15.64 -1.87
CA SER A 400 43.00 -16.70 -1.27
C SER A 400 42.73 -18.07 -1.92
N ARG A 401 43.76 -18.91 -2.07
CA ARG A 401 43.63 -20.25 -2.69
C ARG A 401 42.69 -21.20 -1.94
N SER A 402 42.46 -20.96 -0.65
CA SER A 402 41.58 -21.76 0.18
C SER A 402 40.17 -21.18 0.32
N ALA A 403 39.84 -20.09 -0.39
CA ALA A 403 38.50 -19.52 -0.40
C ALA A 403 37.61 -20.23 -1.42
N GLU A 404 36.40 -20.58 -1.01
CA GLU A 404 35.40 -21.25 -1.83
C GLU A 404 34.29 -20.28 -2.21
N ILE A 405 34.10 -20.11 -3.52
CA ILE A 405 33.02 -19.28 -4.07
C ILE A 405 31.97 -20.24 -4.61
N GLY A 406 30.81 -20.25 -3.96
CA GLY A 406 29.62 -20.99 -4.32
C GLY A 406 28.87 -20.38 -5.51
N PRO A 407 27.79 -21.04 -5.95
CA PRO A 407 27.00 -20.62 -7.11
C PRO A 407 26.23 -19.32 -6.84
N PHE A 408 25.82 -18.65 -7.91
CA PHE A 408 25.00 -17.43 -7.89
C PHE A 408 25.58 -16.30 -7.05
N THR A 409 26.90 -16.14 -7.09
CA THR A 409 27.63 -15.11 -6.34
C THR A 409 28.18 -14.04 -7.29
N TYR A 410 28.05 -12.76 -6.90
CA TYR A 410 28.67 -11.64 -7.59
C TYR A 410 29.81 -11.06 -6.75
N ILE A 411 30.97 -10.80 -7.37
CA ILE A 411 32.13 -10.19 -6.70
C ILE A 411 32.58 -8.94 -7.46
N GLY A 412 32.48 -7.79 -6.78
CA GLY A 412 32.90 -6.48 -7.26
C GLY A 412 34.42 -6.30 -7.36
N LYS A 413 34.80 -5.19 -7.98
CA LYS A 413 36.19 -4.83 -8.30
C LYS A 413 36.99 -4.49 -7.04
N GLY A 414 38.25 -4.90 -7.00
CA GLY A 414 39.18 -4.50 -5.94
C GLY A 414 38.90 -5.15 -4.58
N SER A 415 37.98 -6.12 -4.54
CA SER A 415 37.62 -6.83 -3.32
C SER A 415 38.64 -7.93 -2.99
N SER A 416 38.94 -8.09 -1.70
CA SER A 416 39.91 -9.07 -1.18
C SER A 416 39.22 -10.11 -0.31
N ILE A 417 39.49 -11.39 -0.56
CA ILE A 417 38.86 -12.53 0.12
C ILE A 417 39.92 -13.36 0.83
N GLY A 418 39.81 -13.45 2.16
CA GLY A 418 40.67 -14.24 3.04
C GLY A 418 40.56 -15.75 2.88
N GLY A 419 41.40 -16.49 3.60
CA GLY A 419 41.47 -17.96 3.46
C GLY A 419 40.35 -18.69 4.20
N LYS A 420 39.96 -19.87 3.70
CA LYS A 420 38.90 -20.72 4.28
C LYS A 420 37.54 -20.03 4.40
N THR A 421 37.30 -19.00 3.58
CA THR A 421 36.04 -18.28 3.53
C THR A 421 35.13 -18.92 2.49
N VAL A 422 33.84 -19.05 2.82
CA VAL A 422 32.82 -19.65 1.94
C VAL A 422 31.75 -18.61 1.65
N ILE A 423 31.48 -18.36 0.37
CA ILE A 423 30.50 -17.37 -0.08
C ILE A 423 29.50 -18.02 -1.04
N SER A 424 28.21 -18.00 -0.74
CA SER A 424 27.15 -18.54 -1.60
C SER A 424 25.96 -17.60 -1.75
N ASN A 425 25.33 -17.60 -2.92
CA ASN A 425 24.10 -16.85 -3.21
C ASN A 425 24.14 -15.37 -2.77
N SER A 426 25.31 -14.73 -2.86
CA SER A 426 25.56 -13.42 -2.26
C SER A 426 26.10 -12.42 -3.28
N VAL A 427 25.82 -11.15 -3.06
CA VAL A 427 26.36 -10.04 -3.87
C VAL A 427 27.37 -9.28 -3.02
N ILE A 428 28.60 -9.15 -3.53
CA ILE A 428 29.67 -8.38 -2.89
C ILE A 428 30.01 -7.19 -3.79
N GLY A 429 29.91 -5.98 -3.25
CA GLY A 429 30.25 -4.73 -3.91
C GLY A 429 31.75 -4.52 -4.12
N ASP A 430 32.10 -3.32 -4.55
CA ASP A 430 33.45 -2.91 -4.87
C ASP A 430 34.26 -2.52 -3.62
N GLY A 431 35.56 -2.84 -3.63
CA GLY A 431 36.50 -2.42 -2.58
C GLY A 431 36.33 -3.13 -1.22
N CYS A 432 35.62 -4.26 -1.19
CA CYS A 432 35.31 -4.96 0.06
C CYS A 432 36.49 -5.79 0.57
N LYS A 433 36.68 -5.81 1.89
CA LYS A 433 37.74 -6.58 2.55
C LYS A 433 37.13 -7.66 3.42
N ILE A 434 37.22 -8.91 2.97
CA ILE A 434 36.68 -10.07 3.68
C ILE A 434 37.82 -10.86 4.30
N GLY A 435 37.73 -11.07 5.62
CA GLY A 435 38.68 -11.83 6.43
C GLY A 435 38.71 -13.32 6.12
N SER A 436 39.43 -14.05 6.96
CA SER A 436 39.58 -15.50 6.91
C SER A 436 38.54 -16.19 7.78
N ASN A 437 38.16 -17.42 7.39
CA ASN A 437 37.18 -18.24 8.11
C ASN A 437 35.81 -17.56 8.25
N VAL A 438 35.37 -16.83 7.22
CA VAL A 438 34.08 -16.16 7.17
C VAL A 438 33.07 -17.02 6.40
N LEU A 439 31.82 -17.05 6.87
CA LEU A 439 30.70 -17.70 6.19
C LEU A 439 29.71 -16.64 5.74
N ILE A 440 29.42 -16.58 4.44
CA ILE A 440 28.49 -15.62 3.85
C ILE A 440 27.49 -16.39 2.99
N ASP A 441 26.21 -16.36 3.37
CA ASP A 441 25.14 -17.00 2.61
C ASP A 441 23.93 -16.08 2.44
N GLY A 442 23.50 -15.88 1.19
CA GLY A 442 22.32 -15.07 0.88
C GLY A 442 22.43 -13.58 1.21
N CYS A 443 23.64 -13.03 1.35
CA CYS A 443 23.85 -11.66 1.82
C CYS A 443 24.07 -10.66 0.68
N TYR A 444 23.66 -9.41 0.92
CA TYR A 444 23.89 -8.28 0.03
C TYR A 444 24.85 -7.30 0.69
N ILE A 445 26.10 -7.31 0.25
CA ILE A 445 27.19 -6.50 0.78
C ILE A 445 27.49 -5.42 -0.26
N TRP A 446 27.32 -4.15 0.11
CA TRP A 446 27.61 -3.03 -0.78
C TRP A 446 29.10 -2.64 -0.76
N ASN A 447 29.44 -1.40 -1.07
CA ASN A 447 30.80 -0.98 -1.36
C ASN A 447 31.59 -0.66 -0.08
N ASN A 448 32.91 -0.88 -0.16
CA ASN A 448 33.88 -0.54 0.89
C ASN A 448 33.58 -1.18 2.27
N VAL A 449 32.88 -2.32 2.30
CA VAL A 449 32.57 -3.04 3.53
C VAL A 449 33.79 -3.84 4.00
N THR A 450 34.07 -3.80 5.30
CA THR A 450 35.16 -4.57 5.93
C THR A 450 34.58 -5.62 6.87
N ILE A 451 34.86 -6.89 6.60
CA ILE A 451 34.47 -8.03 7.41
C ILE A 451 35.73 -8.67 7.97
N GLU A 452 35.90 -8.65 9.29
CA GLU A 452 37.06 -9.26 9.96
C GLU A 452 36.94 -10.80 10.04
N ASP A 453 37.91 -11.44 10.68
CA ASP A 453 38.02 -12.90 10.71
C ASP A 453 36.92 -13.55 11.57
N GLY A 454 36.44 -14.73 11.15
CA GLY A 454 35.52 -15.55 11.94
C GLY A 454 34.06 -15.07 11.99
N CYS A 455 33.67 -14.12 11.15
CA CYS A 455 32.28 -13.65 11.09
C CYS A 455 31.35 -14.65 10.39
N ASN A 456 30.08 -14.66 10.78
CA ASN A 456 29.03 -15.48 10.14
C ASN A 456 27.85 -14.59 9.75
N LEU A 457 27.54 -14.54 8.46
CA LEU A 457 26.52 -13.67 7.89
C LEU A 457 25.51 -14.53 7.12
N LYS A 458 24.23 -14.38 7.46
CA LYS A 458 23.13 -15.06 6.79
C LYS A 458 22.05 -14.05 6.42
N GLN A 459 21.68 -14.00 5.13
CA GLN A 459 20.49 -13.30 4.62
C GLN A 459 20.35 -11.87 5.16
N ALA A 460 21.44 -11.11 5.13
CA ALA A 460 21.52 -9.75 5.66
C ALA A 460 21.91 -8.74 4.57
N ILE A 461 21.53 -7.48 4.78
CA ILE A 461 21.94 -6.35 3.93
C ILE A 461 22.96 -5.50 4.70
N LEU A 462 24.12 -5.26 4.09
CA LEU A 462 25.19 -4.42 4.62
C LEU A 462 25.43 -3.25 3.66
N CYS A 463 25.13 -2.04 4.12
CA CYS A 463 25.32 -0.81 3.35
C CYS A 463 26.79 -0.38 3.28
N ASP A 464 27.05 0.73 2.57
CA ASP A 464 28.43 1.18 2.33
C ASP A 464 29.18 1.53 3.62
N GLY A 465 30.46 1.16 3.67
CA GLY A 465 31.35 1.51 4.78
C GLY A 465 31.11 0.77 6.10
N VAL A 466 30.24 -0.25 6.11
CA VAL A 466 30.00 -1.09 7.29
C VAL A 466 31.27 -1.85 7.69
N VAL A 467 31.52 -1.94 9.00
CA VAL A 467 32.65 -2.70 9.56
C VAL A 467 32.17 -3.75 10.55
N MET A 468 32.37 -5.02 10.21
CA MET A 468 32.10 -6.16 11.09
C MET A 468 33.38 -6.56 11.83
N LYS A 469 33.35 -6.54 13.16
CA LYS A 469 34.48 -6.98 13.99
C LYS A 469 34.58 -8.49 14.12
N SER A 470 35.77 -8.98 14.47
CA SER A 470 36.05 -10.41 14.51
C SER A 470 35.05 -11.20 15.36
N GLY A 471 34.58 -12.34 14.86
CA GLY A 471 33.66 -13.22 15.56
C GLY A 471 32.20 -12.73 15.67
N SER A 472 31.84 -11.62 15.03
CA SER A 472 30.45 -11.14 14.98
C SER A 472 29.53 -12.06 14.17
N VAL A 473 28.26 -12.18 14.58
CA VAL A 473 27.26 -13.00 13.90
C VAL A 473 26.04 -12.14 13.53
N LEU A 474 25.60 -12.25 12.27
CA LEU A 474 24.34 -11.67 11.81
C LEU A 474 23.31 -12.78 11.60
N GLU A 475 22.21 -12.68 12.35
CA GLU A 475 21.03 -13.52 12.13
C GLU A 475 20.27 -13.08 10.86
N PRO A 476 19.39 -13.96 10.31
CA PRO A 476 18.63 -13.66 9.11
C PRO A 476 17.79 -12.37 9.20
N GLY A 477 17.75 -11.62 8.11
CA GLY A 477 16.88 -10.45 7.96
C GLY A 477 17.43 -9.17 8.57
N VAL A 478 18.68 -9.18 9.04
CA VAL A 478 19.32 -7.97 9.59
C VAL A 478 19.64 -6.97 8.47
N VAL A 479 19.37 -5.70 8.73
CA VAL A 479 19.72 -4.58 7.85
C VAL A 479 20.65 -3.62 8.59
N LEU A 480 21.90 -3.51 8.12
CA LEU A 480 22.88 -2.55 8.63
C LEU A 480 22.97 -1.37 7.67
N SER A 481 22.64 -0.17 8.15
CA SER A 481 22.79 1.08 7.39
C SER A 481 24.25 1.52 7.26
N PHE A 482 24.48 2.70 6.67
CA PHE A 482 25.79 3.19 6.31
C PHE A 482 26.72 3.39 7.52
N ASN A 483 28.00 3.06 7.35
CA ASN A 483 29.08 3.28 8.32
C ASN A 483 28.88 2.65 9.73
N VAL A 484 27.91 1.75 9.89
CA VAL A 484 27.66 1.01 11.13
C VAL A 484 28.86 0.11 11.44
N VAL A 485 29.23 0.04 12.72
CA VAL A 485 30.27 -0.88 13.20
C VAL A 485 29.64 -1.87 14.16
N VAL A 486 29.72 -3.16 13.85
CA VAL A 486 29.27 -4.22 14.77
C VAL A 486 30.42 -4.63 15.66
N GLY A 487 30.19 -4.68 16.98
CA GLY A 487 31.20 -5.00 17.98
C GLY A 487 31.73 -6.42 17.89
N GLN A 488 32.84 -6.67 18.58
CA GLN A 488 33.50 -7.98 18.59
C GLN A 488 32.61 -9.03 19.27
N GLU A 489 32.52 -10.24 18.70
CA GLU A 489 31.71 -11.37 19.22
C GLU A 489 30.23 -11.03 19.50
N PHE A 490 29.71 -9.97 18.87
CA PHE A 490 28.32 -9.56 19.04
C PHE A 490 27.39 -10.31 18.07
N VAL A 491 26.22 -10.72 18.56
CA VAL A 491 25.17 -11.35 17.76
C VAL A 491 24.06 -10.34 17.56
N VAL A 492 23.82 -9.93 16.31
CA VAL A 492 22.70 -9.04 15.98
C VAL A 492 21.44 -9.90 15.83
N PRO A 493 20.34 -9.60 16.56
CA PRO A 493 19.11 -10.38 16.49
C PRO A 493 18.47 -10.37 15.10
N ALA A 494 17.70 -11.41 14.77
CA ALA A 494 17.01 -11.53 13.49
C ALA A 494 16.07 -10.33 13.25
N TYR A 495 15.90 -9.94 11.97
CA TYR A 495 15.05 -8.83 11.54
C TYR A 495 15.40 -7.44 12.12
N SER A 496 16.53 -7.29 12.80
CA SER A 496 16.91 -6.00 13.38
C SER A 496 17.40 -5.01 12.33
N LYS A 497 16.92 -3.77 12.41
CA LYS A 497 17.42 -2.62 11.64
C LYS A 497 18.37 -1.80 12.50
N VAL A 498 19.59 -1.58 12.02
CA VAL A 498 20.65 -0.86 12.76
C VAL A 498 21.07 0.39 12.01
N SER A 499 21.00 1.54 12.70
CA SER A 499 21.38 2.83 12.14
C SER A 499 22.23 3.71 13.04
N LEU A 500 23.06 4.56 12.45
CA LEU A 500 23.74 5.63 13.18
C LEU A 500 22.77 6.76 13.54
N LEU A 501 21.68 6.91 12.77
CA LEU A 501 20.65 7.89 13.03
C LEU A 501 19.62 7.33 14.04
N PRO A 502 19.20 8.12 15.03
CA PRO A 502 18.12 7.72 15.93
C PRO A 502 16.82 7.55 15.13
N GLN A 503 15.97 6.62 15.57
CA GLN A 503 14.65 6.41 14.99
C GLN A 503 13.81 7.69 15.16
N PRO A 504 13.16 8.21 14.10
CA PRO A 504 12.26 9.35 14.22
C PRO A 504 11.09 8.99 15.15
N VAL A 505 10.79 9.89 16.10
CA VAL A 505 9.90 9.64 17.26
C VAL A 505 8.41 9.76 16.91
N THR A 506 8.07 10.33 15.75
CA THR A 506 6.70 10.54 15.26
C THR A 506 6.35 9.45 14.23
N GLN A 507 6.01 8.26 14.72
CA GLN A 507 5.16 7.33 13.97
C GLN A 507 3.72 7.67 14.37
N ASP A 508 3.15 8.72 13.77
CA ASP A 508 1.69 8.82 13.76
C ASP A 508 1.20 7.69 12.85
N SER A 509 0.19 6.96 13.33
CA SER A 509 -0.37 5.72 12.77
C SER A 509 -0.84 5.80 11.30
N ASP A 510 -0.71 6.96 10.67
CA ASP A 510 -1.18 7.25 9.32
C ASP A 510 0.05 7.44 8.42
N GLU A 511 0.40 6.38 7.66
CA GLU A 511 1.49 6.40 6.66
C GLU A 511 1.39 7.62 5.69
N GLU A 512 0.22 8.25 5.58
CA GLU A 512 -0.08 9.35 4.67
C GLU A 512 0.48 10.73 5.09
N LEU A 513 0.78 10.95 6.38
CA LEU A 513 1.18 12.29 6.87
C LEU A 513 2.69 12.43 7.14
N GLU A 514 3.46 11.35 7.10
CA GLU A 514 4.88 11.36 7.52
C GLU A 514 5.84 12.14 6.61
N TYR A 515 5.42 12.58 5.42
CA TYR A 515 6.26 13.33 4.48
C TYR A 515 6.23 14.85 4.70
N ALA A 516 5.35 15.36 5.57
CA ALA A 516 5.21 16.80 5.82
C ALA A 516 6.38 17.41 6.63
N ASP A 517 7.09 16.63 7.44
CA ASP A 517 7.96 17.19 8.49
C ASP A 517 9.47 17.21 8.21
N ASN A 518 9.93 16.73 7.05
CA ASN A 518 11.38 16.70 6.78
C ASN A 518 12.02 18.04 6.38
N ASN A 519 11.26 19.15 6.35
CA ASN A 519 11.80 20.46 6.00
C ASN A 519 11.87 21.47 7.17
N SER A 520 11.62 21.06 8.41
CA SER A 520 11.71 21.97 9.57
C SER A 520 12.36 21.37 10.81
N GLY A 521 13.53 20.74 10.64
CA GLY A 521 14.34 20.24 11.76
C GLY A 521 15.81 20.60 11.60
N ILE A 522 16.17 21.79 12.08
CA ILE A 522 17.51 22.30 12.35
C ILE A 522 18.62 21.24 12.22
N ILE A 523 19.37 21.33 11.11
CA ILE A 523 20.74 20.81 11.04
C ILE A 523 21.54 21.57 12.11
N HIS A 524 21.67 20.97 13.29
CA HIS A 524 22.75 21.35 14.21
C HIS A 524 24.07 20.84 13.60
N THR A 525 24.58 21.66 12.68
CA THR A 525 26.01 21.91 12.40
C THR A 525 26.92 20.68 12.27
N ILE A 526 27.06 20.16 11.04
CA ILE A 526 28.29 19.47 10.58
C ILE A 526 29.16 20.50 9.84
N ASP A 527 29.56 21.58 10.52
CA ASP A 527 30.47 22.60 9.96
C ASP A 527 31.55 23.09 10.94
N THR A 528 31.78 22.36 12.02
CA THR A 528 32.89 22.65 12.98
C THR A 528 33.62 21.39 13.42
N LEU A 529 34.23 20.68 12.46
CA LEU A 529 35.21 19.61 12.74
C LEU A 529 36.57 19.87 12.07
N GLU A 530 36.95 21.14 11.96
CA GLU A 530 38.36 21.55 11.83
C GLU A 530 38.74 22.47 13.00
N ASN A 531 38.81 21.89 14.19
CA ASN A 531 39.73 22.22 15.30
C ASN A 531 39.09 21.97 16.67
N GLY A 532 39.77 21.15 17.48
CA GLY A 532 39.66 21.21 18.93
C GLY A 532 38.81 20.12 19.58
N ASN A 533 39.51 19.12 20.13
CA ASN A 533 39.09 18.22 21.21
C ASN A 533 37.72 18.49 21.87
N SER A 534 36.72 17.69 21.51
CA SER A 534 35.67 17.25 22.43
C SER A 534 35.16 15.89 21.95
N ARG A 535 35.58 14.83 22.64
CA ARG A 535 35.00 13.48 22.48
C ARG A 535 33.60 13.51 23.08
N THR A 536 32.56 13.46 22.26
CA THR A 536 31.27 12.93 22.72
C THR A 536 31.53 11.48 23.07
N GLU A 537 31.42 11.12 24.35
CA GLU A 537 31.54 9.74 24.80
C GLU A 537 30.35 8.95 24.27
N TRP A 538 30.63 7.85 23.57
CA TRP A 538 29.64 6.93 23.05
C TRP A 538 29.18 6.09 24.24
N GLU A 539 28.18 6.57 24.98
CA GLU A 539 27.59 5.84 26.10
C GLU A 539 26.97 4.53 25.58
N SER A 540 27.57 3.40 25.98
CA SER A 540 27.15 2.01 25.75
C SER A 540 26.56 1.71 24.36
N SER A 541 27.41 1.25 23.44
CA SER A 541 27.03 0.72 22.14
C SER A 541 26.11 -0.51 22.26
N GLU A 542 24.84 -0.36 21.88
CA GLU A 542 23.83 -1.44 21.82
C GLU A 542 24.25 -2.61 20.92
N VAL A 543 25.22 -2.37 20.03
CA VAL A 543 25.81 -3.34 19.09
C VAL A 543 27.12 -3.97 19.58
N GLY A 544 27.36 -4.01 20.89
CA GLY A 544 28.50 -4.68 21.52
C GLY A 544 29.76 -3.83 21.66
N ILE A 545 30.83 -4.43 22.20
CA ILE A 545 32.07 -3.72 22.58
C ILE A 545 32.77 -3.16 21.34
N GLY A 546 32.94 -1.83 21.30
CA GLY A 546 33.56 -1.12 20.17
C GLY A 546 32.66 -0.97 18.94
N GLY A 547 31.40 -1.38 19.05
CA GLY A 547 30.39 -1.17 18.03
C GLY A 547 29.85 0.27 18.02
N ARG A 548 29.22 0.66 16.91
CA ARG A 548 28.75 2.00 16.59
C ARG A 548 27.42 1.88 15.82
N GLY A 549 26.31 2.19 16.48
CA GLY A 549 24.96 2.14 15.91
C GLY A 549 23.89 1.93 16.99
N PHE A 550 22.69 2.41 16.70
CA PHE A 550 21.46 2.22 17.47
C PHE A 550 20.62 1.12 16.80
N ILE A 551 20.06 0.23 17.60
CA ILE A 551 19.08 -0.75 17.13
C ILE A 551 17.71 -0.06 17.22
N TRP A 552 17.01 0.09 16.08
CA TRP A 552 15.70 0.72 16.09
C TRP A 552 14.69 -0.15 16.85
N SER A 553 14.01 0.44 17.84
CA SER A 553 13.01 -0.24 18.66
C SER A 553 11.70 -0.35 17.91
N MET A 554 11.22 -1.58 17.73
CA MET A 554 10.01 -1.89 16.97
C MET A 554 8.77 -1.81 17.86
N SER A 555 7.64 -1.37 17.30
CA SER A 555 6.33 -1.48 17.96
C SER A 555 5.85 -2.95 17.91
N GLU A 556 5.03 -3.39 18.86
CA GLU A 556 4.54 -4.78 18.93
C GLU A 556 3.67 -5.18 17.72
N VAL A 557 3.10 -4.21 17.00
CA VAL A 557 2.27 -4.42 15.80
C VAL A 557 3.16 -4.60 14.55
N ASP A 558 4.27 -3.87 14.43
CA ASP A 558 5.23 -4.00 13.32
C ASP A 558 5.95 -5.36 13.30
N HIS A 559 6.09 -6.00 14.46
CA HIS A 559 6.79 -7.29 14.59
C HIS A 559 6.16 -8.43 13.78
N GLU A 560 4.84 -8.40 13.54
CA GLU A 560 4.15 -9.47 12.83
C GLU A 560 4.27 -9.37 11.30
N GLU A 561 4.70 -8.23 10.75
CA GLU A 561 4.78 -7.99 9.31
C GLU A 561 6.20 -7.90 8.76
N GLU A 562 7.21 -7.55 9.55
CA GLU A 562 8.57 -7.33 9.02
C GLU A 562 9.20 -8.57 8.37
N TRP A 563 8.90 -9.79 8.87
CA TRP A 563 9.37 -11.02 8.22
C TRP A 563 8.77 -11.20 6.82
N ARG A 564 7.58 -10.64 6.54
CA ARG A 564 6.92 -10.70 5.22
C ARG A 564 7.73 -9.94 4.16
N HIS A 565 8.37 -8.84 4.58
CA HIS A 565 9.09 -7.91 3.72
C HIS A 565 10.61 -8.04 3.77
N SER A 566 11.14 -8.93 4.61
CA SER A 566 12.57 -9.19 4.80
C SER A 566 13.23 -9.94 3.63
N VAL A 567 14.56 -9.86 3.55
CA VAL A 567 15.40 -10.68 2.67
C VAL A 567 15.43 -12.16 3.11
N ALA A 568 15.23 -12.41 4.40
CA ALA A 568 15.19 -13.77 4.92
C ALA A 568 13.96 -14.52 4.38
N PRO A 569 14.11 -15.80 4.01
CA PRO A 569 12.96 -16.67 3.75
C PRO A 569 12.05 -16.71 4.97
N ILE A 570 10.76 -16.88 4.70
CA ILE A 570 9.74 -16.99 5.74
C ILE A 570 10.10 -18.14 6.67
N PRO A 571 10.14 -17.92 8.00
CA PRO A 571 10.43 -18.97 8.97
C PRO A 571 9.48 -20.17 8.82
N GLU A 572 10.01 -21.39 8.89
CA GLU A 572 9.22 -22.62 8.77
C GLU A 572 8.09 -22.69 9.80
N THR A 573 8.30 -22.15 11.01
CA THR A 573 7.29 -22.05 12.06
C THR A 573 6.09 -21.21 11.62
N LYS A 574 6.36 -20.05 11.01
CA LYS A 574 5.31 -19.14 10.50
C LYS A 574 4.58 -19.73 9.29
N LEU A 575 5.28 -20.46 8.43
CA LEU A 575 4.63 -21.21 7.34
C LEU A 575 3.67 -22.27 7.88
N ILE A 576 4.01 -22.96 8.97
CA ILE A 576 3.14 -23.95 9.61
C ILE A 576 1.91 -23.28 10.23
N GLU A 577 2.08 -22.16 10.94
CA GLU A 577 0.96 -21.37 11.49
C GLU A 577 -0.01 -20.92 10.39
N LEU A 578 0.50 -20.33 9.31
CA LEU A 578 -0.33 -19.90 8.16
C LEU A 578 -1.02 -21.08 7.47
N THR A 579 -0.31 -22.21 7.34
CA THR A 579 -0.88 -23.42 6.76
C THR A 579 -2.04 -23.93 7.61
N GLN A 580 -1.90 -23.92 8.95
CA GLN A 580 -2.98 -24.30 9.87
C GLN A 580 -4.18 -23.34 9.76
N MET A 581 -3.95 -22.03 9.73
CA MET A 581 -5.02 -21.04 9.55
C MET A 581 -5.78 -21.23 8.23
N VAL A 582 -5.08 -21.59 7.15
CA VAL A 582 -5.72 -21.89 5.86
C VAL A 582 -6.58 -23.15 5.97
N PHE A 583 -6.09 -24.21 6.64
CA PHE A 583 -6.86 -25.42 6.87
C PHE A 583 -8.10 -25.17 7.74
N ASP A 584 -7.97 -24.40 8.82
CA ASP A 584 -9.09 -24.06 9.71
C ASP A 584 -10.16 -23.22 8.98
N ASN A 585 -9.75 -22.25 8.15
CA ASN A 585 -10.67 -21.48 7.30
C ASN A 585 -11.37 -22.35 6.24
N LEU A 586 -10.67 -23.34 5.68
CA LEU A 586 -11.26 -24.32 4.76
C LEU A 586 -12.25 -25.24 5.47
N GLU A 587 -12.00 -25.65 6.72
CA GLU A 587 -12.93 -26.45 7.51
C GLU A 587 -14.20 -25.65 7.90
N LEU A 588 -14.06 -24.36 8.23
CA LEU A 588 -15.20 -23.47 8.49
C LEU A 588 -16.07 -23.25 7.25
N ASN A 589 -15.48 -23.10 6.07
CA ASN A 589 -16.23 -22.98 4.81
C ASN A 589 -16.96 -24.28 4.39
N ILE A 590 -16.47 -25.46 4.81
CA ILE A 590 -17.18 -26.74 4.56
C ILE A 590 -18.41 -26.89 5.47
N GLN A 591 -18.45 -26.20 6.62
CA GLN A 591 -19.60 -26.22 7.51
C GLN A 591 -20.76 -25.33 7.01
N ASP A 592 -20.45 -24.21 6.35
CA ASP A 592 -21.44 -23.26 5.83
C ASP A 592 -22.03 -23.67 4.45
N ASP A 593 -21.37 -24.58 3.71
CA ASP A 593 -21.86 -25.10 2.42
C ASP A 593 -22.94 -26.21 2.54
N ILE A 594 -23.43 -26.52 3.75
CA ILE A 594 -24.59 -27.40 3.98
C ILE A 594 -25.75 -26.62 4.62
N VAL A 595 -26.07 -25.43 4.08
CA VAL A 595 -27.43 -24.90 4.16
C VAL A 595 -27.85 -24.46 2.75
N LEU A 596 -28.09 -25.46 1.89
CA LEU A 596 -28.94 -25.26 0.72
C LEU A 596 -30.34 -24.88 1.21
N ALA A 597 -30.64 -23.58 1.23
CA ALA A 597 -31.99 -23.09 1.34
C ALA A 597 -32.83 -23.70 0.20
N VAL A 598 -33.73 -24.61 0.59
CA VAL A 598 -34.71 -25.23 -0.29
C VAL A 598 -35.59 -24.12 -0.88
N PRO A 599 -35.72 -23.98 -2.21
CA PRO A 599 -36.60 -23.00 -2.80
C PRO A 599 -38.03 -23.51 -2.72
N GLY A 600 -38.79 -22.96 -1.77
CA GLY A 600 -40.24 -23.09 -1.73
C GLY A 600 -40.76 -23.39 -0.34
N GLU A 601 -41.02 -22.34 0.44
CA GLU A 601 -42.23 -22.25 1.24
C GLU A 601 -42.53 -20.77 1.46
N GLN A 602 -43.76 -20.40 1.10
CA GLN A 602 -44.32 -19.08 1.35
C GLN A 602 -44.48 -18.93 2.86
N GLU A 603 -43.65 -18.11 3.49
CA GLU A 603 -44.02 -17.49 4.76
C GLU A 603 -44.29 -16.01 4.50
N SER A 604 -45.58 -15.69 4.56
CA SER A 604 -46.09 -14.34 4.71
C SER A 604 -45.62 -13.76 6.04
N GLY A 605 -44.44 -13.16 6.06
CA GLY A 605 -44.02 -12.24 7.10
C GLY A 605 -44.53 -10.85 6.74
N ASN A 606 -45.57 -10.38 7.45
CA ASN A 606 -45.82 -8.95 7.55
C ASN A 606 -44.64 -8.38 8.36
N GLU A 607 -43.62 -7.86 7.69
CA GLU A 607 -42.70 -6.91 8.32
C GLU A 607 -43.49 -5.63 8.57
N SER A 608 -43.84 -5.39 9.83
CA SER A 608 -44.25 -4.08 10.31
C SER A 608 -43.02 -3.18 10.31
N ASP A 609 -43.09 -2.06 9.59
CA ASP A 609 -42.08 -0.98 9.52
C ASP A 609 -41.72 -0.32 10.87
N ASP A 610 -42.19 -0.83 12.01
CA ASP A 610 -42.08 -0.19 13.33
C ASP A 610 -40.78 -0.52 14.08
N ASP A 611 -40.18 -1.71 13.85
CA ASP A 611 -39.01 -2.17 14.62
C ASP A 611 -37.67 -1.51 14.18
N ASN A 612 -37.60 -0.91 12.98
CA ASN A 612 -36.39 -0.24 12.48
C ASN A 612 -36.22 1.22 12.98
N ILE A 613 -37.29 1.81 13.52
CA ILE A 613 -37.31 3.23 13.92
C ILE A 613 -36.62 3.42 15.28
N ASP A 614 -36.81 2.48 16.21
CA ASP A 614 -36.24 2.55 17.57
C ASP A 614 -34.70 2.48 17.57
N ASP A 615 -34.12 1.57 16.77
CA ASP A 615 -32.66 1.47 16.61
C ASP A 615 -32.06 2.76 16.03
N SER A 616 -32.78 3.43 15.12
CA SER A 616 -32.34 4.69 14.50
C SER A 616 -32.34 5.86 15.50
N LEU A 617 -33.34 5.93 16.39
CA LEU A 617 -33.42 6.93 17.45
C LEU A 617 -32.32 6.74 18.51
N GLN A 618 -32.03 5.51 18.90
CA GLN A 618 -30.96 5.23 19.87
C GLN A 618 -29.55 5.54 19.32
N ILE A 619 -29.32 5.31 18.03
CA ILE A 619 -28.07 5.70 17.35
C ILE A 619 -27.94 7.23 17.32
N PHE A 620 -29.03 7.92 16.99
CA PHE A 620 -29.08 9.38 16.96
C PHE A 620 -28.80 10.01 18.34
N GLU A 621 -29.43 9.50 19.40
CA GLU A 621 -29.19 9.97 20.77
C GLU A 621 -27.71 9.86 21.17
N LYS A 622 -27.05 8.74 20.84
CA LYS A 622 -25.62 8.53 21.09
C LYS A 622 -24.74 9.50 20.29
N GLU A 623 -25.11 9.81 19.05
CA GLU A 623 -24.34 10.73 18.20
C GLU A 623 -24.46 12.18 18.69
N ILE A 624 -25.66 12.61 19.11
CA ILE A 624 -25.86 13.90 19.77
C ILE A 624 -25.08 13.97 21.07
N GLU A 625 -25.08 12.90 21.87
CA GLU A 625 -24.32 12.83 23.11
C GLU A 625 -22.82 13.00 22.85
N ALA A 626 -22.27 12.24 21.89
CA ALA A 626 -20.85 12.34 21.52
C ALA A 626 -20.50 13.75 21.02
N THR A 627 -21.37 14.34 20.19
CA THR A 627 -21.22 15.70 19.68
C THR A 627 -21.21 16.73 20.80
N PHE A 628 -22.13 16.62 21.75
CA PHE A 628 -22.23 17.51 22.91
C PHE A 628 -21.02 17.36 23.83
N LEU A 629 -20.60 16.14 24.16
CA LEU A 629 -19.43 15.88 25.02
C LEU A 629 -18.14 16.40 24.38
N ARG A 630 -17.95 16.20 23.07
CA ARG A 630 -16.84 16.79 22.32
C ARG A 630 -16.86 18.32 22.42
N ALA A 631 -18.02 18.93 22.18
CA ALA A 631 -18.17 20.39 22.24
C ALA A 631 -17.85 20.97 23.62
N VAL A 632 -18.22 20.25 24.69
CA VAL A 632 -17.89 20.62 26.09
C VAL A 632 -16.39 20.53 26.35
N HIS A 633 -15.71 19.48 25.86
CA HIS A 633 -14.27 19.28 26.03
C HIS A 633 -13.45 20.34 25.28
N GLU A 634 -13.79 20.59 24.02
CA GLU A 634 -13.09 21.52 23.13
C GLU A 634 -13.50 23.00 23.33
N LYS A 635 -14.53 23.26 24.16
CA LYS A 635 -15.10 24.59 24.42
C LYS A 635 -15.56 25.28 23.12
N VAL A 636 -16.29 24.53 22.30
CA VAL A 636 -16.90 25.02 21.05
C VAL A 636 -17.96 26.10 21.38
N LYS A 637 -18.16 27.05 20.47
CA LYS A 637 -19.18 28.09 20.61
C LYS A 637 -20.59 27.50 20.43
N ASP A 638 -21.54 27.99 21.23
CA ASP A 638 -22.94 27.57 21.23
C ASP A 638 -23.57 27.54 19.82
N ASP A 639 -23.26 28.54 18.97
CA ASP A 639 -23.80 28.62 17.60
C ASP A 639 -23.36 27.45 16.69
N HIS A 640 -22.14 26.94 16.87
CA HIS A 640 -21.64 25.81 16.07
C HIS A 640 -22.28 24.49 16.52
N ILE A 641 -22.56 24.33 17.82
CA ILE A 641 -23.26 23.15 18.36
C ILE A 641 -24.67 23.08 17.76
N ILE A 642 -25.36 24.23 17.67
CA ILE A 642 -26.69 24.30 17.05
C ILE A 642 -26.64 23.93 15.56
N LEU A 643 -25.59 24.30 14.84
CA LEU A 643 -25.42 23.92 13.42
C LEU A 643 -25.18 22.42 13.25
N GLU A 644 -24.33 21.81 14.07
CA GLU A 644 -24.06 20.37 14.04
C GLU A 644 -25.31 19.56 14.38
N VAL A 645 -26.03 19.92 15.45
CA VAL A 645 -27.29 19.27 15.83
C VAL A 645 -28.37 19.45 14.75
N ASN A 646 -28.45 20.63 14.11
CA ASN A 646 -29.37 20.81 12.99
C ASN A 646 -28.98 19.98 11.76
N SER A 647 -27.69 19.78 11.51
CA SER A 647 -27.20 18.90 10.45
C SER A 647 -27.60 17.45 10.73
N LEU A 648 -27.43 16.98 11.97
CA LEU A 648 -27.83 15.64 12.40
C LEU A 648 -29.35 15.46 12.34
N ARG A 649 -30.13 16.46 12.76
CA ARG A 649 -31.58 16.44 12.62
C ARG A 649 -32.02 16.25 11.16
N LEU A 650 -31.36 16.95 10.23
CA LEU A 650 -31.66 16.87 8.82
C LEU A 650 -31.22 15.54 8.20
N SER A 651 -30.13 14.92 8.66
CA SER A 651 -29.67 13.62 8.16
C SER A 651 -30.59 12.48 8.60
N TYR A 652 -31.08 12.51 9.84
CA TYR A 652 -32.00 11.50 10.39
C TYR A 652 -33.48 11.81 10.12
N ASN A 653 -33.79 12.98 9.53
CA ASN A 653 -35.15 13.44 9.26
C ASN A 653 -36.06 13.43 10.51
N LEU A 654 -35.50 13.86 11.65
CA LEU A 654 -36.18 13.88 12.94
C LEU A 654 -36.85 15.22 13.25
N ALA A 655 -37.79 15.19 14.19
CA ALA A 655 -38.52 16.37 14.61
C ALA A 655 -37.65 17.28 15.50
N LEU A 656 -38.14 18.49 15.80
CA LEU A 656 -37.40 19.41 16.67
C LEU A 656 -37.45 18.95 18.13
N GLU A 657 -38.52 18.26 18.49
CA GLU A 657 -38.82 17.69 19.79
C GLU A 657 -37.78 16.61 20.17
N ASP A 658 -37.48 15.69 19.25
CA ASP A 658 -36.50 14.61 19.43
C ASP A 658 -35.07 15.14 19.65
N CYS A 659 -34.75 16.27 19.02
CA CYS A 659 -33.45 16.94 19.24
C CYS A 659 -33.37 17.56 20.63
N ALA A 660 -34.48 18.12 21.12
CA ALA A 660 -34.54 18.72 22.45
C ALA A 660 -34.38 17.65 23.54
N SER A 661 -35.03 16.49 23.39
CA SER A 661 -34.95 15.37 24.33
C SER A 661 -33.54 14.76 24.34
N ALA A 662 -32.92 14.51 23.19
CA ALA A 662 -31.56 13.98 23.08
C ALA A 662 -30.48 14.95 23.63
N LEU A 663 -30.61 16.25 23.37
CA LEU A 663 -29.72 17.26 23.95
C LEU A 663 -29.88 17.35 25.46
N PHE A 664 -31.11 17.33 25.94
CA PHE A 664 -31.39 17.35 27.37
C PHE A 664 -30.83 16.10 28.07
N TYR A 665 -31.00 14.92 27.47
CA TYR A 665 -30.41 13.67 27.93
C TYR A 665 -28.89 13.79 28.09
N SER A 666 -28.21 14.30 27.06
CA SER A 666 -26.75 14.50 27.05
C SER A 666 -26.29 15.47 28.14
N MET A 667 -27.04 16.56 28.37
CA MET A 667 -26.77 17.52 29.44
C MET A 667 -26.92 16.90 30.83
N MET A 668 -27.96 16.09 31.05
CA MET A 668 -28.19 15.44 32.35
C MET A 668 -27.18 14.32 32.62
N LYS A 669 -26.75 13.60 31.57
CA LYS A 669 -25.68 12.60 31.67
C LYS A 669 -24.33 13.20 32.04
N LEU A 670 -23.97 14.35 31.46
CA LEU A 670 -22.79 15.11 31.88
C LEU A 670 -22.85 15.52 33.37
N ALA A 671 -24.04 15.86 33.87
CA ALA A 671 -24.24 16.21 35.27
C ALA A 671 -24.09 15.00 36.22
N LEU A 672 -24.46 13.79 35.78
CA LEU A 672 -24.20 12.52 36.48
C LEU A 672 -22.72 12.17 36.53
N ASP A 673 -22.04 12.22 35.38
CA ASP A 673 -20.63 11.80 35.27
C ASP A 673 -19.69 12.72 36.04
N THR A 674 -20.14 13.94 36.36
CA THR A 674 -19.43 14.85 37.25
C THR A 674 -19.48 14.32 38.69
N THR A 675 -18.31 14.22 39.35
CA THR A 675 -18.17 13.65 40.71
C THR A 675 -19.23 14.19 41.69
N HIS A 676 -20.06 13.29 42.23
CA HIS A 676 -21.09 13.62 43.21
C HIS A 676 -21.02 12.65 44.39
N THR A 677 -21.22 13.16 45.61
CA THR A 677 -21.18 12.37 46.86
C THR A 677 -22.51 12.41 47.62
N SER A 678 -23.46 13.23 47.15
CA SER A 678 -24.79 13.41 47.73
C SER A 678 -25.85 13.86 46.70
N PRO A 679 -27.15 13.64 46.94
CA PRO A 679 -28.22 14.16 46.08
C PRO A 679 -28.20 15.69 45.92
N ALA A 680 -27.74 16.43 46.94
CA ALA A 680 -27.62 17.88 46.89
C ALA A 680 -26.47 18.38 45.99
N SER A 681 -25.36 17.62 45.89
CA SER A 681 -24.29 17.93 44.93
C SER A 681 -24.73 17.69 43.49
N LEU A 682 -25.59 16.71 43.25
CA LEU A 682 -26.11 16.38 41.92
C LEU A 682 -27.09 17.45 41.40
N VAL A 683 -27.94 18.02 42.27
CA VAL A 683 -28.73 19.24 41.93
C VAL A 683 -27.83 20.40 41.50
N LYS A 684 -26.73 20.60 42.22
CA LYS A 684 -25.79 21.69 41.94
C LYS A 684 -25.10 21.50 40.59
N ASN A 685 -24.64 20.28 40.29
CA ASN A 685 -24.02 19.95 39.01
C ASN A 685 -25.02 20.14 37.85
N ALA A 686 -26.26 19.68 38.01
CA ALA A 686 -27.32 19.88 37.03
C ALA A 686 -27.62 21.38 36.81
N ASN A 687 -27.63 22.19 37.87
CA ASN A 687 -27.81 23.64 37.76
C ASN A 687 -26.65 24.33 37.02
N ASP A 688 -25.41 23.90 37.26
CA ASP A 688 -24.23 24.48 36.61
C ASP A 688 -24.23 24.16 35.10
N VAL A 689 -24.54 22.91 34.72
CA VAL A 689 -24.69 22.48 33.31
C VAL A 689 -25.84 23.24 32.65
N MET A 690 -27.00 23.31 33.31
CA MET A 690 -28.18 24.00 32.76
C MET A 690 -27.99 25.51 32.64
N SER A 691 -27.24 26.13 33.54
CA SER A 691 -26.91 27.56 33.46
C SER A 691 -26.02 27.89 32.27
N ARG A 692 -25.14 26.96 31.89
CA ARG A 692 -24.18 27.14 30.81
C ARG A 692 -24.77 26.79 29.45
N TYR A 693 -25.46 25.67 29.35
CA TYR A 693 -25.92 25.09 28.08
C TYR A 693 -27.44 25.14 27.89
N GLY A 694 -28.23 25.58 28.87
CA GLY A 694 -29.69 25.68 28.73
C GLY A 694 -30.17 26.63 27.62
N LYS A 695 -29.30 27.51 27.12
CA LYS A 695 -29.59 28.33 25.93
C LYS A 695 -29.66 27.51 24.63
N LEU A 696 -29.00 26.35 24.59
CA LEU A 696 -28.99 25.46 23.42
C LEU A 696 -30.34 24.77 23.20
N LEU A 697 -31.17 24.63 24.23
CA LEU A 697 -32.49 24.00 24.13
C LEU A 697 -33.57 24.94 23.58
N LYS A 698 -33.41 26.27 23.76
CA LYS A 698 -34.42 27.27 23.37
C LYS A 698 -34.81 27.27 21.88
N PRO A 699 -33.90 27.04 20.91
CA PRO A 699 -34.25 26.94 19.50
C PRO A 699 -35.14 25.72 19.17
N TYR A 700 -35.05 24.66 19.96
CA TYR A 700 -35.76 23.39 19.73
C TYR A 700 -37.10 23.32 20.48
N LEU A 701 -37.21 24.04 21.62
CA LEU A 701 -38.43 24.15 22.42
C LEU A 701 -39.33 25.31 21.95
N GLN A 702 -39.92 25.17 20.76
CA GLN A 702 -40.85 26.17 20.20
C GLN A 702 -42.33 25.81 20.44
N SER A 703 -42.63 24.53 20.65
CA SER A 703 -43.96 23.98 20.91
C SER A 703 -44.08 23.50 22.37
N VAL A 704 -45.29 23.54 22.91
CA VAL A 704 -45.61 22.95 24.24
C VAL A 704 -45.35 21.44 24.21
N ASP A 705 -45.57 20.79 23.07
CA ASP A 705 -45.33 19.36 22.86
C ASP A 705 -43.85 18.99 23.02
N GLY A 706 -42.93 19.82 22.51
CA GLY A 706 -41.48 19.60 22.70
C GLY A 706 -41.03 19.78 24.15
N GLU A 707 -41.70 20.65 24.91
CA GLU A 707 -41.44 20.79 26.35
C GLU A 707 -41.94 19.56 27.12
N ILE A 708 -43.06 18.97 26.73
CA ILE A 708 -43.58 17.71 27.29
C ILE A 708 -42.62 16.54 27.02
N GLU A 709 -42.10 16.45 25.79
CA GLU A 709 -41.16 15.39 25.40
C GLU A 709 -39.87 15.39 26.24
N VAL A 710 -39.36 16.58 26.58
CA VAL A 710 -38.22 16.70 27.51
C VAL A 710 -38.57 16.19 28.91
N ILE A 711 -39.79 16.41 29.39
CA ILE A 711 -40.24 15.88 30.70
C ILE A 711 -40.37 14.36 30.64
N LEU A 712 -40.95 13.81 29.57
CA LEU A 712 -41.07 12.37 29.35
C LEU A 712 -39.70 11.70 29.28
N LYS A 713 -38.74 12.27 28.54
CA LYS A 713 -37.38 11.75 28.49
C LYS A 713 -36.69 11.81 29.85
N PHE A 714 -36.94 12.86 30.64
CA PHE A 714 -36.42 12.93 32.01
C PHE A 714 -37.01 11.85 32.93
N GLU A 715 -38.29 11.52 32.75
CA GLU A 715 -38.99 10.43 33.46
C GLU A 715 -38.41 9.06 33.10
N GLU A 716 -38.18 8.80 31.80
CA GLU A 716 -37.51 7.61 31.27
C GLU A 716 -36.10 7.47 31.85
N MET A 717 -35.30 8.55 31.83
CA MET A 717 -33.96 8.58 32.43
C MET A 717 -33.98 8.21 33.91
N CYS A 718 -34.93 8.76 34.68
CA CYS A 718 -35.04 8.47 36.12
C CYS A 718 -35.45 7.02 36.40
N SER A 719 -36.16 6.39 35.47
CA SER A 719 -36.65 5.02 35.59
C SER A 719 -35.59 3.98 35.20
N GLU A 720 -34.87 4.24 34.11
CA GLU A 720 -33.99 3.26 33.46
C GLU A 720 -32.51 3.48 33.76
N SER A 721 -31.97 4.62 33.31
CA SER A 721 -30.52 4.85 33.22
C SER A 721 -29.91 5.56 34.43
N ALA A 722 -30.68 6.37 35.16
CA ALA A 722 -30.18 7.26 36.20
C ALA A 722 -31.12 7.35 37.42
N LYS A 723 -31.25 6.24 38.16
CA LYS A 723 -32.11 6.12 39.35
C LYS A 723 -31.81 7.13 40.47
N GLU A 724 -30.63 7.74 40.45
CA GLU A 724 -30.22 8.78 41.40
C GLU A 724 -30.98 10.10 41.21
N PHE A 725 -31.40 10.40 39.98
CA PHE A 725 -32.24 11.57 39.69
C PHE A 725 -33.67 11.41 40.20
N ALA A 726 -34.16 10.18 40.42
CA ALA A 726 -35.53 9.94 40.88
C ALA A 726 -35.83 10.60 42.24
N ALA A 727 -34.86 10.67 43.16
CA ALA A 727 -35.02 11.33 44.46
C ALA A 727 -35.04 12.87 44.36
N VAL A 728 -34.60 13.42 43.23
CA VAL A 728 -34.34 14.83 43.00
C VAL A 728 -35.23 15.40 41.88
N PHE A 729 -36.02 14.55 41.21
CA PHE A 729 -36.86 14.87 40.06
C PHE A 729 -37.64 16.18 40.20
N VAL A 730 -38.37 16.34 41.32
CA VAL A 730 -39.18 17.55 41.60
C VAL A 730 -38.34 18.83 41.68
N GLN A 731 -37.10 18.74 42.17
CA GLN A 731 -36.20 19.90 42.29
C GLN A 731 -35.64 20.31 40.92
N ILE A 732 -35.35 19.34 40.05
CA ILE A 732 -34.88 19.61 38.68
C ILE A 732 -36.03 20.13 37.82
N LEU A 733 -37.24 19.58 37.97
CA LEU A 733 -38.44 20.08 37.29
C LEU A 733 -38.73 21.54 37.68
N HIS A 734 -38.61 21.89 38.96
CA HIS A 734 -38.71 23.28 39.43
C HIS A 734 -37.64 24.18 38.81
N MET A 735 -36.42 23.68 38.67
CA MET A 735 -35.29 24.42 38.09
C MET A 735 -35.45 24.66 36.58
N LEU A 736 -36.05 23.71 35.85
CA LEU A 736 -36.40 23.87 34.44
C LEU A 736 -37.44 24.98 34.24
N TYR A 737 -38.41 25.05 35.15
CA TYR A 737 -39.37 26.16 35.20
C TYR A 737 -38.71 27.50 35.55
N ASP A 738 -37.90 27.56 36.63
CA ASP A 738 -37.25 28.81 37.07
C ASP A 738 -36.31 29.42 36.03
N LYS A 739 -35.80 28.62 35.09
CA LYS A 739 -34.88 29.06 34.03
C LYS A 739 -35.58 29.41 32.70
N ASP A 740 -36.91 29.43 32.68
CA ASP A 740 -37.74 29.66 31.49
C ASP A 740 -37.38 28.68 30.35
N ILE A 741 -37.18 27.39 30.69
CA ILE A 741 -36.98 26.32 29.70
C ILE A 741 -38.30 25.58 29.45
N ILE A 742 -39.12 25.41 30.48
CA ILE A 742 -40.43 24.75 30.42
C ILE A 742 -41.49 25.69 31.01
N GLN A 743 -42.66 25.74 30.38
CA GLN A 743 -43.78 26.59 30.76
C GLN A 743 -44.76 25.92 31.72
N GLU A 744 -45.62 26.76 32.33
CA GLU A 744 -46.74 26.37 33.19
C GLU A 744 -47.66 25.35 32.51
N GLU A 745 -47.96 25.57 31.23
CA GLU A 745 -48.90 24.79 30.45
C GLU A 745 -48.38 23.37 30.14
N ALA A 746 -47.09 23.23 29.83
CA ALA A 746 -46.47 21.93 29.53
C ALA A 746 -46.50 20.97 30.73
N ILE A 747 -46.25 21.49 31.94
CA ILE A 747 -46.25 20.67 33.18
C ILE A 747 -47.67 20.18 33.52
N LEU A 748 -48.68 21.02 33.28
CA LEU A 748 -50.08 20.66 33.51
C LEU A 748 -50.57 19.65 32.48
N ASN A 749 -50.25 19.86 31.20
CA ASN A 749 -50.63 18.94 30.12
C ASN A 749 -49.96 17.57 30.29
N TRP A 750 -48.67 17.52 30.66
CA TRP A 750 -47.99 16.27 31.02
C TRP A 750 -48.69 15.53 32.18
N ALA A 751 -49.13 16.26 33.21
CA ALA A 751 -49.83 15.66 34.34
C ALA A 751 -51.22 15.13 33.94
N GLU A 752 -51.94 15.84 33.06
CA GLU A 752 -53.25 15.42 32.53
C GLU A 752 -53.14 14.18 31.63
N GLU A 753 -52.14 14.11 30.73
CA GLU A 753 -51.90 12.95 29.85
C GLU A 753 -51.62 11.67 30.65
N LYS A 754 -50.96 11.79 31.80
CA LYS A 754 -50.62 10.66 32.68
C LYS A 754 -51.76 10.23 33.62
N GLU A 755 -52.87 10.97 33.73
CA GLU A 755 -54.03 10.55 34.56
C GLU A 755 -54.61 9.20 34.07
N GLY A 756 -54.53 8.93 32.76
CA GLY A 756 -55.00 7.71 32.11
C GLY A 756 -54.00 6.54 32.08
N ALA A 757 -52.74 6.73 32.49
CA ALA A 757 -51.65 5.74 32.35
C ALA A 757 -51.60 4.70 33.50
N ASP A 758 -50.75 3.68 33.36
CA ASP A 758 -50.57 2.59 34.35
C ASP A 758 -49.93 3.09 35.67
N GLU A 759 -50.13 2.35 36.76
CA GLU A 759 -49.68 2.75 38.11
C GLU A 759 -48.16 2.85 38.26
N SER A 760 -47.37 2.21 37.38
CA SER A 760 -45.91 2.34 37.28
C SER A 760 -45.48 3.74 36.82
N ASP A 761 -46.26 4.37 35.94
CA ASP A 761 -45.91 5.61 35.26
C ASP A 761 -46.41 6.83 36.05
N LYS A 762 -47.26 6.59 37.05
CA LYS A 762 -47.79 7.62 37.96
C LYS A 762 -46.84 7.95 39.12
N VAL A 763 -45.69 7.28 39.24
CA VAL A 763 -44.78 7.43 40.38
C VAL A 763 -44.25 8.87 40.48
N PHE A 764 -43.82 9.46 39.37
CA PHE A 764 -43.24 10.81 39.34
C PHE A 764 -44.29 11.92 39.40
N VAL A 765 -45.48 11.67 38.85
CA VAL A 765 -46.66 12.55 38.98
C VAL A 765 -47.11 12.61 40.45
N LYS A 766 -47.23 11.46 41.13
CA LYS A 766 -47.58 11.38 42.57
C LYS A 766 -46.54 12.04 43.47
N GLN A 767 -45.25 11.95 43.13
CA GLN A 767 -44.19 12.66 43.85
C GLN A 767 -44.28 14.19 43.66
N SER A 768 -44.78 14.62 42.50
CA SER A 768 -44.94 16.03 42.12
C SER A 768 -46.29 16.64 42.52
N GLU A 769 -47.27 15.85 42.97
CA GLU A 769 -48.63 16.30 43.35
C GLU A 769 -48.62 17.47 44.34
N LYS A 770 -47.75 17.45 45.36
CA LYS A 770 -47.65 18.57 46.33
C LYS A 770 -47.16 19.88 45.70
N PHE A 771 -46.35 19.77 44.66
CA PHE A 771 -45.83 20.90 43.90
C PHE A 771 -46.90 21.43 42.93
N ILE A 772 -47.55 20.53 42.19
CA ILE A 772 -48.64 20.81 41.24
C ILE A 772 -49.87 21.41 41.96
N GLN A 773 -50.25 20.90 43.14
CA GLN A 773 -51.36 21.45 43.95
C GLN A 773 -51.07 22.85 44.51
N ASN A 774 -49.82 23.13 44.87
CA ASN A 774 -49.42 24.49 45.27
C ASN A 774 -49.55 25.48 44.11
N TRP A 775 -49.37 24.99 42.89
CA TRP A 775 -49.53 25.70 41.65
C TRP A 775 -50.99 25.97 41.29
N PHE A 776 -51.85 24.95 41.30
CA PHE A 776 -53.32 25.13 41.19
C PHE A 776 -53.85 26.18 42.17
N ARG A 777 -53.36 26.16 43.42
CA ARG A 777 -53.73 27.14 44.45
C ARG A 777 -53.20 28.55 44.18
N ASN A 778 -52.10 28.70 43.46
CA ASN A 778 -51.56 29.99 43.04
C ASN A 778 -52.23 30.50 41.75
N MET A 779 -52.59 29.60 40.83
CA MET A 779 -53.42 29.86 39.65
C MET A 779 -54.80 30.38 40.05
N GLU A 780 -55.49 29.71 40.98
CA GLU A 780 -56.76 30.19 41.55
C GLU A 780 -56.63 31.59 42.16
N LYS A 781 -55.50 31.88 42.83
CA LYS A 781 -55.22 33.23 43.36
C LYS A 781 -54.93 34.26 42.27
N ARG A 782 -54.26 33.90 41.17
CA ARG A 782 -53.98 34.80 40.03
C ARG A 782 -55.27 35.11 39.26
N VAL A 783 -56.07 34.09 38.95
CA VAL A 783 -57.39 34.22 38.32
C VAL A 783 -58.35 35.01 39.20
N ALA A 784 -58.41 34.73 40.50
CA ALA A 784 -59.21 35.53 41.45
C ALA A 784 -58.76 37.00 41.51
N LYS A 785 -57.46 37.29 41.40
CA LYS A 785 -56.92 38.65 41.40
C LYS A 785 -57.16 39.39 40.06
N GLN A 786 -57.24 38.66 38.95
CA GLN A 786 -57.57 39.20 37.63
C GLN A 786 -59.08 39.50 37.52
N LEU A 787 -59.94 38.62 38.06
CA LEU A 787 -61.38 38.84 38.18
C LEU A 787 -61.76 39.93 39.21
N LEU A 788 -60.85 40.27 40.13
CA LEU A 788 -60.99 41.42 41.05
C LEU A 788 -60.49 42.74 40.45
N ASN A 789 -59.72 42.70 39.36
CA ASN A 789 -59.17 43.87 38.66
C ASN A 789 -59.94 44.22 37.37
N GLN A 790 -60.75 43.30 36.83
CA GLN A 790 -61.84 43.59 35.89
C GLN A 790 -63.09 44.01 36.67
#